data_AF-A0A9P6UMH5-F1
#
_entry.id   AF-A0A9P6UMH5-F1
#
_cell.length_a   1.000
_cell.length_b   1.000
_cell.length_c   1.000
_cell.angle_alpha   90.00
_cell.angle_beta   90.00
_cell.angle_gamma   90.00
#
_symmetry.space_group_name_H-M   'P 1'
#
loop_
_entity.id
_entity.type
_entity.pdbx_description
1 polymer ?
#
loop_
_entity_poly.entity_id
_entity_poly.type
_entity_poly.pdbx_seq_one_letter_code
_entity_poly.pdbx_strand_id
1 'polypeptide(L)'
;MSLTTLVATHDGGSGCLICQSKNQQIQAKDEVIRAKDAVIAAKDDAIAQKDQALKAERELREQLQKQLKLASAGVTKKASLVNIKSASSQAQEEKDALTIYIRNVTESVTYEMLHDAFSVFGTIRTLNVVHPKACAFVEFATPDAHQKALAATSVPVGDGHENVLTEKRVRKPQQNAGGGFTRRPSTNNLKSFASSGNLQASYNHNGGSNNNMNNAHAHHMISTAAAAPTHTGTPTPANSYHSMTKMNTKGTESNAKEDEGSLGNPGWSFKECLHYFKKSEVFNDPNLPAGHPHGPLTNRVRYPELETFDPAAHGTEGPWQVTFHHLFELSSRFVAASRAEGIPFNKDFNGESTLGVNRIQTFIQRDGIRSSLSRAFLRPGDVVPGGKNGRSAVRVVFGADAKRILFQVKRGVKMASGIVPKKIHGYFHTLAGVGANLQDHLGLSRTTFVAHGTGPLTTQIGEGVIFVRLEGIAPEWVAQEKANGTYQERASGPESPHLEIILLPGYVRRHGTILAPDFKSYYTVTALLMNPCSSGTFKITSSKSTDNRGDDVKGVVDPNYLAESFDARVLAQGVKFIRQTGRRLNNYPDVGGREVFPGEATVPDQDDKALERYVREAAETYYHPVGTCKMGPALDPTTVVDNRLNVHGIERIRVIDASVMPKLVAAHTCAPTVMIAERAADFIKEDWSSSTRTVRGVQTTVAEARL
;
A
#
# COMPACT_ATOMS: atom_id res chain seq x y z
N MET A 1 -51.50 9.28 -26.05
CA MET A 1 -52.34 9.04 -27.23
C MET A 1 -51.64 9.59 -28.47
N SER A 2 -51.54 8.74 -29.50
CA SER A 2 -51.33 8.92 -30.95
C SER A 2 -50.55 10.10 -31.57
N LEU A 3 -49.65 9.72 -32.49
CA LEU A 3 -49.15 10.47 -33.64
C LEU A 3 -50.28 11.04 -34.53
N THR A 4 -49.99 12.12 -35.28
CA THR A 4 -50.31 12.21 -36.72
C THR A 4 -49.33 13.12 -37.49
N THR A 5 -48.81 12.56 -38.59
CA THR A 5 -47.97 13.17 -39.63
C THR A 5 -48.78 14.12 -40.52
N LEU A 6 -48.17 15.23 -40.97
CA LEU A 6 -48.64 15.97 -42.17
C LEU A 6 -47.48 16.09 -43.16
N VAL A 7 -47.64 15.46 -44.32
CA VAL A 7 -46.82 15.67 -45.52
C VAL A 7 -47.46 16.81 -46.31
N ALA A 8 -46.67 17.80 -46.72
CA ALA A 8 -47.03 18.75 -47.77
C ALA A 8 -45.93 18.72 -48.85
N THR A 9 -46.34 18.35 -50.06
CA THR A 9 -45.58 18.46 -51.30
C THR A 9 -45.65 19.89 -51.82
N HIS A 10 -44.51 20.47 -52.21
CA HIS A 10 -44.50 21.45 -53.29
C HIS A 10 -43.15 21.49 -54.03
N ASP A 11 -43.24 21.27 -55.34
CA ASP A 11 -42.21 21.47 -56.36
C ASP A 11 -41.71 22.92 -56.43
N GLY A 12 -40.46 23.07 -56.90
CA GLY A 12 -40.07 24.24 -57.70
C GLY A 12 -39.07 25.21 -57.08
N GLY A 13 -37.78 24.86 -57.17
CA GLY A 13 -36.71 25.77 -57.60
C GLY A 13 -36.64 27.19 -57.02
N SER A 14 -36.22 27.30 -55.76
CA SER A 14 -35.28 28.34 -55.31
C SER A 14 -34.67 27.90 -53.97
N GLY A 15 -33.33 27.90 -53.89
CA GLY A 15 -32.58 27.17 -52.88
C GLY A 15 -32.92 27.53 -51.44
N CYS A 16 -33.50 26.58 -50.69
CA CYS A 16 -33.67 26.69 -49.25
C CYS A 16 -32.30 26.59 -48.55
N LEU A 17 -31.87 27.68 -47.89
CA LEU A 17 -30.64 27.78 -47.10
C LEU A 17 -30.52 26.68 -46.02
N ILE A 18 -31.66 26.17 -45.52
CA ILE A 18 -31.70 25.09 -44.52
C ILE A 18 -31.32 23.74 -45.15
N CYS A 19 -31.70 23.50 -46.41
CA CYS A 19 -31.32 22.27 -47.12
C CYS A 19 -29.84 22.27 -47.53
N GLN A 20 -29.28 23.43 -47.89
CA GLN A 20 -27.83 23.55 -48.16
C GLN A 20 -27.00 23.36 -46.89
N SER A 21 -27.42 23.94 -45.76
CA SER A 21 -26.81 23.73 -44.45
C SER A 21 -26.87 22.27 -43.99
N LYS A 22 -28.03 21.60 -44.16
CA LYS A 22 -28.15 20.17 -43.85
C LYS A 22 -27.30 19.29 -44.76
N ASN A 23 -27.21 19.58 -46.05
CA ASN A 23 -26.33 18.83 -46.96
C ASN A 23 -24.84 19.03 -46.64
N GLN A 24 -24.41 20.24 -46.24
CA GLN A 24 -23.05 20.48 -45.75
C GLN A 24 -22.77 19.73 -44.44
N GLN A 25 -23.75 19.68 -43.52
CA GLN A 25 -23.61 18.91 -42.27
C GLN A 25 -23.58 17.39 -42.51
N ILE A 26 -24.33 16.89 -43.50
CA ILE A 26 -24.29 15.47 -43.90
C ILE A 26 -22.94 15.16 -44.55
N GLN A 27 -22.45 15.99 -45.47
CA GLN A 27 -21.13 15.84 -46.08
C GLN A 27 -20.00 15.86 -45.03
N ALA A 28 -20.06 16.77 -44.06
CA ALA A 28 -19.09 16.82 -42.97
C ALA A 28 -19.16 15.57 -42.07
N LYS A 29 -20.36 15.03 -41.80
CA LYS A 29 -20.51 13.77 -41.06
C LYS A 29 -19.96 12.58 -41.84
N ASP A 30 -20.18 12.52 -43.15
CA ASP A 30 -19.64 11.45 -44.00
C ASP A 30 -18.11 11.51 -44.08
N GLU A 31 -17.52 12.71 -44.06
CA GLU A 31 -16.06 12.87 -43.96
C GLU A 31 -15.50 12.39 -42.62
N VAL A 32 -16.19 12.68 -41.51
CA VAL A 32 -15.79 12.19 -40.17
C VAL A 32 -15.93 10.66 -40.09
N ILE A 33 -16.96 10.07 -40.68
CA ILE A 33 -17.14 8.61 -40.74
C ILE A 33 -16.01 7.99 -41.56
N ARG A 34 -15.71 8.52 -42.76
CA ARG A 34 -14.59 8.05 -43.58
C ARG A 34 -13.24 8.16 -42.87
N ALA A 35 -13.01 9.24 -42.12
CA ALA A 35 -11.79 9.40 -41.33
C ALA A 35 -11.71 8.38 -40.19
N LYS A 36 -12.85 8.09 -39.53
CA LYS A 36 -12.93 7.08 -38.46
C LYS A 36 -12.69 5.67 -39.00
N ASP A 37 -13.25 5.34 -40.17
CA ASP A 37 -13.05 4.04 -40.82
C ASP A 37 -11.60 3.86 -41.27
N ALA A 38 -10.94 4.93 -41.74
CA ALA A 38 -9.51 4.91 -42.05
C ALA A 38 -8.62 4.68 -40.81
N VAL A 39 -8.99 5.27 -39.66
CA VAL A 39 -8.29 5.03 -38.39
C VAL A 39 -8.50 3.60 -37.88
N ILE A 40 -9.69 3.04 -38.05
CA ILE A 40 -9.99 1.65 -37.70
C ILE A 40 -9.17 0.71 -38.60
N ALA A 41 -9.15 0.94 -39.91
CA ALA A 41 -8.34 0.14 -40.84
C ALA A 41 -6.83 0.22 -40.52
N ALA A 42 -6.30 1.40 -40.20
CA ALA A 42 -4.91 1.57 -39.80
C ALA A 42 -4.59 0.85 -38.47
N LYS A 43 -5.56 0.79 -37.55
CA LYS A 43 -5.42 0.07 -36.28
C LYS A 43 -5.46 -1.44 -36.48
N ASP A 44 -6.32 -1.94 -37.37
CA ASP A 44 -6.39 -3.35 -37.71
C ASP A 44 -5.12 -3.82 -38.44
N ASP A 45 -4.56 -2.99 -39.34
CA ASP A 45 -3.25 -3.25 -39.96
C ASP A 45 -2.12 -3.27 -38.93
N ALA A 46 -2.13 -2.35 -37.95
CA ALA A 46 -1.13 -2.34 -36.87
C ALA A 46 -1.26 -3.57 -35.95
N ILE A 47 -2.47 -4.06 -35.71
CA ILE A 47 -2.72 -5.30 -34.95
C ILE A 47 -2.21 -6.50 -35.76
N ALA A 48 -2.50 -6.57 -37.06
CA ALA A 48 -2.01 -7.64 -37.93
C ALA A 48 -0.47 -7.68 -37.99
N GLN A 49 0.19 -6.52 -38.10
CA GLN A 49 1.66 -6.41 -38.06
C GLN A 49 2.23 -6.88 -36.71
N LYS A 50 1.56 -6.53 -35.60
CA LYS A 50 1.96 -6.96 -34.25
C LYS A 50 1.81 -8.46 -34.06
N ASP A 51 0.74 -9.06 -34.57
CA ASP A 51 0.52 -10.51 -34.52
C ASP A 51 1.54 -11.26 -35.37
N GLN A 52 1.91 -10.71 -36.53
CA GLN A 52 2.97 -11.25 -37.39
C GLN A 52 4.35 -11.18 -36.71
N ALA A 53 4.64 -10.09 -36.00
CA ALA A 53 5.86 -9.94 -35.19
C ALA A 53 5.90 -10.91 -34.01
N LEU A 54 4.78 -11.11 -33.30
CA LEU A 54 4.66 -12.09 -32.21
C LEU A 54 4.81 -13.53 -32.71
N LYS A 55 4.30 -13.84 -33.91
CA LYS A 55 4.50 -15.14 -34.54
C LYS A 55 5.97 -15.36 -34.91
N ALA A 56 6.63 -14.37 -35.49
CA ALA A 56 8.07 -14.42 -35.78
C ALA A 56 8.92 -14.59 -34.51
N GLU A 57 8.57 -13.92 -33.41
CA GLU A 57 9.26 -14.08 -32.13
C GLU A 57 9.10 -15.51 -31.56
N ARG A 58 7.92 -16.12 -31.68
CA ARG A 58 7.67 -17.50 -31.26
C ARG A 58 8.50 -18.50 -32.09
N GLU A 59 8.51 -18.33 -33.41
CA GLU A 59 9.31 -19.16 -34.31
C GLU A 59 10.82 -19.03 -34.01
N LEU A 60 11.30 -17.81 -33.75
CA LEU A 60 12.68 -17.55 -33.34
C LEU A 60 13.02 -18.20 -31.99
N ARG A 61 12.12 -18.14 -31.00
CA ARG A 61 12.31 -18.81 -29.70
C ARG A 61 12.36 -20.32 -29.82
N GLU A 62 11.52 -20.90 -30.66
CA GLU A 62 11.53 -22.35 -30.93
C GLU A 62 12.82 -22.77 -31.63
N GLN A 63 13.30 -21.99 -32.62
CA GLN A 63 14.60 -22.21 -33.25
C GLN A 63 15.76 -22.09 -32.24
N LEU A 64 15.73 -21.08 -31.37
CA LEU A 64 16.75 -20.88 -30.33
C LEU A 64 16.75 -22.02 -29.31
N GLN A 65 15.57 -22.53 -28.91
CA GLN A 65 15.45 -23.70 -28.04
C GLN A 65 15.96 -24.98 -28.71
N LYS A 66 15.73 -25.14 -30.01
CA LYS A 66 16.24 -26.27 -30.80
C LYS A 66 17.76 -26.22 -30.90
N GLN A 67 18.33 -25.03 -31.12
CA GLN A 67 19.78 -24.81 -31.09
C GLN A 67 20.38 -25.03 -29.69
N LEU A 68 19.72 -24.60 -28.61
CA LEU A 68 20.16 -24.86 -27.24
C LEU A 68 20.15 -26.37 -26.90
N LYS A 69 19.14 -27.11 -27.37
CA LYS A 69 19.08 -28.57 -27.22
C LYS A 69 20.19 -29.29 -27.98
N LEU A 70 20.54 -28.82 -29.19
CA LEU A 70 21.66 -29.37 -29.97
C LEU A 70 23.01 -29.01 -29.33
N ALA A 71 23.17 -27.79 -28.80
CA ALA A 71 24.39 -27.35 -28.12
C ALA A 71 24.62 -28.06 -26.78
N SER A 72 23.55 -28.42 -26.07
CA SER A 72 23.62 -29.16 -24.80
C SER A 72 23.87 -30.66 -24.95
N ALA A 73 23.67 -31.22 -26.17
CA ALA A 73 23.93 -32.63 -26.45
C ALA A 73 25.41 -32.94 -26.77
N GLY A 74 26.26 -31.92 -27.00
CA GLY A 74 27.59 -32.09 -27.59
C GLY A 74 28.81 -31.65 -26.77
N VAL A 75 28.69 -31.07 -25.57
CA VAL A 75 29.86 -30.41 -24.92
C VAL A 75 30.07 -30.86 -23.47
N THR A 76 31.22 -31.47 -23.21
CA THR A 76 31.67 -31.90 -21.88
C THR A 76 31.98 -30.70 -20.97
N LYS A 77 31.57 -30.82 -19.70
CA LYS A 77 31.55 -29.84 -18.59
C LYS A 77 32.80 -28.95 -18.36
N LYS A 78 33.93 -29.19 -19.02
CA LYS A 78 35.20 -28.51 -18.75
C LYS A 78 35.40 -27.24 -19.59
N ALA A 79 34.80 -27.16 -20.78
CA ALA A 79 34.93 -26.00 -21.68
C ALA A 79 34.01 -24.82 -21.29
N SER A 80 32.84 -25.09 -20.70
CA SER A 80 31.85 -24.06 -20.32
C SER A 80 32.29 -23.19 -19.15
N LEU A 81 33.05 -23.74 -18.20
CA LEU A 81 33.57 -22.98 -17.05
C LEU A 81 34.65 -21.96 -17.44
N VAL A 82 35.33 -22.15 -18.57
CA VAL A 82 36.33 -21.22 -19.09
C VAL A 82 35.65 -20.08 -19.84
N ASN A 83 34.68 -20.38 -20.71
CA ASN A 83 33.95 -19.37 -21.49
C ASN A 83 33.00 -18.49 -20.65
N ILE A 84 32.43 -19.01 -19.56
CA ILE A 84 31.60 -18.19 -18.65
C ILE A 84 32.49 -17.23 -17.84
N LYS A 85 33.71 -17.65 -17.47
CA LYS A 85 34.66 -16.77 -16.78
C LYS A 85 35.20 -15.68 -17.70
N SER A 86 35.43 -15.96 -18.98
CA SER A 86 35.85 -14.95 -19.95
C SER A 86 34.73 -13.97 -20.29
N ALA A 87 33.49 -14.44 -20.50
CA ALA A 87 32.35 -13.56 -20.75
C ALA A 87 32.01 -12.67 -19.53
N SER A 88 32.15 -13.22 -18.31
CA SER A 88 32.01 -12.46 -17.06
C SER A 88 33.14 -11.46 -16.83
N SER A 89 34.38 -11.75 -17.28
CA SER A 89 35.47 -10.77 -17.18
C SER A 89 35.28 -9.65 -18.20
N GLN A 90 34.84 -9.98 -19.41
CA GLN A 90 34.64 -9.03 -20.50
C GLN A 90 33.47 -8.05 -20.22
N ALA A 91 32.33 -8.55 -19.73
CA ALA A 91 31.21 -7.69 -19.31
C ALA A 91 31.56 -6.78 -18.11
N GLN A 92 32.46 -7.25 -17.23
CA GLN A 92 32.94 -6.46 -16.10
C GLN A 92 34.00 -5.43 -16.53
N GLU A 93 34.82 -5.74 -17.54
CA GLU A 93 35.76 -4.79 -18.16
C GLU A 93 35.02 -3.67 -18.90
N GLU A 94 33.95 -3.96 -19.62
CA GLU A 94 33.08 -2.96 -20.25
C GLU A 94 32.43 -2.03 -19.21
N LYS A 95 31.96 -2.60 -18.09
CA LYS A 95 31.42 -1.81 -16.97
C LYS A 95 32.49 -0.93 -16.32
N ASP A 96 33.67 -1.49 -16.07
CA ASP A 96 34.78 -0.77 -15.44
C ASP A 96 35.32 0.33 -16.37
N ALA A 97 35.24 0.17 -17.70
CA ALA A 97 35.67 1.15 -18.69
C ALA A 97 34.80 2.44 -18.72
N LEU A 98 33.53 2.34 -18.33
CA LEU A 98 32.58 3.48 -18.29
C LEU A 98 32.30 4.00 -16.88
N THR A 99 33.04 3.52 -15.88
CA THR A 99 32.90 3.97 -14.50
C THR A 99 34.02 4.95 -14.12
N ILE A 100 33.66 6.08 -13.50
CA ILE A 100 34.60 6.97 -12.81
C ILE A 100 34.55 6.75 -11.30
N TYR A 101 35.69 7.01 -10.65
CA TYR A 101 35.81 7.04 -9.20
C TYR A 101 35.75 8.49 -8.71
N ILE A 102 34.95 8.74 -7.70
CA ILE A 102 34.81 10.05 -7.06
C ILE A 102 35.37 9.94 -5.64
N ARG A 103 36.33 10.79 -5.31
CA ARG A 103 36.88 10.92 -3.95
C ARG A 103 36.45 12.24 -3.31
N ASN A 104 36.69 12.35 -2.01
CA ASN A 104 36.29 13.50 -1.18
C ASN A 104 34.76 13.63 -1.02
N VAL A 105 34.07 12.48 -0.96
CA VAL A 105 32.62 12.45 -0.70
C VAL A 105 32.43 12.40 0.81
N THR A 106 32.23 13.57 1.41
CA THR A 106 31.98 13.76 2.85
C THR A 106 30.60 13.19 3.25
N GLU A 107 30.26 13.21 4.54
CA GLU A 107 28.92 12.83 5.00
C GLU A 107 27.83 13.84 4.58
N SER A 108 28.21 15.09 4.28
CA SER A 108 27.30 16.14 3.79
C SER A 108 26.96 16.02 2.31
N VAL A 109 27.78 15.33 1.49
CA VAL A 109 27.54 15.15 0.05
C VAL A 109 26.55 14.01 -0.20
N THR A 110 25.30 14.32 -0.54
CA THR A 110 24.25 13.32 -0.77
C THR A 110 24.31 12.67 -2.16
N TYR A 111 23.52 11.61 -2.34
CA TYR A 111 23.32 10.97 -3.65
C TYR A 111 22.80 11.96 -4.69
N GLU A 112 21.84 12.81 -4.33
CA GLU A 112 21.20 13.77 -5.22
C GLU A 112 22.21 14.84 -5.70
N MET A 113 23.03 15.36 -4.79
CA MET A 113 24.07 16.34 -5.12
C MET A 113 25.06 15.78 -6.14
N LEU A 114 25.45 14.52 -6.00
CA LEU A 114 26.32 13.83 -6.97
C LEU A 114 25.58 13.49 -8.27
N HIS A 115 24.32 13.07 -8.20
CA HIS A 115 23.55 12.78 -9.39
C HIS A 115 23.38 14.03 -10.26
N ASP A 116 23.02 15.16 -9.67
CA ASP A 116 22.80 16.42 -10.39
C ASP A 116 24.12 16.95 -10.96
N ALA A 117 25.18 16.97 -10.16
CA ALA A 117 26.49 17.44 -10.58
C ALA A 117 27.11 16.61 -11.72
N PHE A 118 26.78 15.32 -11.84
CA PHE A 118 27.35 14.44 -12.86
C PHE A 118 26.41 14.17 -14.05
N SER A 119 25.10 14.40 -13.90
CA SER A 119 24.13 14.25 -15.00
C SER A 119 24.38 15.24 -16.14
N VAL A 120 25.04 16.37 -15.88
CA VAL A 120 25.44 17.35 -16.90
C VAL A 120 26.44 16.78 -17.93
N PHE A 121 27.20 15.75 -17.57
CA PHE A 121 28.14 15.10 -18.49
C PHE A 121 27.46 14.07 -19.40
N GLY A 122 26.29 13.55 -19.00
CA GLY A 122 25.49 12.60 -19.78
C GLY A 122 24.68 11.65 -18.90
N THR A 123 23.96 10.71 -19.54
CA THR A 123 23.09 9.76 -18.83
C THR A 123 23.89 8.84 -17.90
N ILE A 124 23.54 8.84 -16.62
CA ILE A 124 24.09 7.95 -15.59
C ILE A 124 23.32 6.62 -15.60
N ARG A 125 24.04 5.49 -15.68
CA ARG A 125 23.48 4.14 -15.53
C ARG A 125 23.37 3.73 -14.07
N THR A 126 24.43 3.96 -13.31
CA THR A 126 24.49 3.67 -11.87
C THR A 126 25.31 4.73 -11.15
N LEU A 127 24.86 5.13 -9.96
CA LEU A 127 25.60 5.95 -9.00
C LEU A 127 25.60 5.21 -7.66
N ASN A 128 26.76 4.99 -7.08
CA ASN A 128 26.90 4.29 -5.80
C ASN A 128 27.78 5.10 -4.85
N VAL A 129 27.20 5.57 -3.75
CA VAL A 129 27.89 6.37 -2.72
C VAL A 129 28.33 5.47 -1.56
N VAL A 130 29.60 5.57 -1.17
CA VAL A 130 30.22 4.75 -0.13
C VAL A 130 30.80 5.68 0.94
N HIS A 131 29.93 6.28 1.75
CA HIS A 131 30.33 7.21 2.83
C HIS A 131 31.38 6.64 3.80
N PRO A 132 31.34 5.35 4.23
CA PRO A 132 32.39 4.81 5.10
C PRO A 132 33.79 4.81 4.47
N LYS A 133 33.90 5.02 3.14
CA LYS A 133 35.15 5.11 2.39
C LYS A 133 35.36 6.49 1.76
N ALA A 134 34.52 7.46 2.09
CA ALA A 134 34.52 8.83 1.55
C ALA A 134 34.61 8.91 0.02
N CYS A 135 33.90 8.01 -0.68
CA CYS A 135 33.97 7.90 -2.13
C CYS A 135 32.64 7.52 -2.79
N ALA A 136 32.55 7.70 -4.10
CA ALA A 136 31.43 7.25 -4.92
C ALA A 136 31.91 6.71 -6.28
N PHE A 137 31.02 5.99 -6.97
CA PHE A 137 31.26 5.47 -8.31
C PHE A 137 30.12 5.87 -9.23
N VAL A 138 30.43 6.42 -10.41
CA VAL A 138 29.43 6.81 -11.42
C VAL A 138 29.73 6.07 -12.71
N GLU A 139 28.75 5.29 -13.17
CA GLU A 139 28.78 4.61 -14.46
C GLU A 139 27.97 5.40 -15.49
N PHE A 140 28.58 5.77 -16.61
CA PHE A 140 27.91 6.49 -17.68
C PHE A 140 27.40 5.56 -18.78
N ALA A 141 26.35 6.00 -19.48
CA ALA A 141 25.79 5.26 -20.60
C ALA A 141 26.67 5.30 -21.86
N THR A 142 27.53 6.31 -21.99
CA THR A 142 28.37 6.54 -23.18
C THR A 142 29.84 6.83 -22.82
N PRO A 143 30.81 6.45 -23.67
CA PRO A 143 32.22 6.79 -23.48
C PRO A 143 32.51 8.30 -23.48
N ASP A 144 31.76 9.08 -24.25
CA ASP A 144 31.90 10.54 -24.33
C ASP A 144 31.57 11.22 -22.99
N ALA A 145 30.48 10.81 -22.34
CA ALA A 145 30.10 11.30 -21.01
C ALA A 145 31.15 10.93 -19.94
N HIS A 146 31.67 9.70 -20.01
CA HIS A 146 32.76 9.25 -19.14
C HIS A 146 34.03 10.10 -19.29
N GLN A 147 34.46 10.36 -20.53
CA GLN A 147 35.66 11.17 -20.79
C GLN A 147 35.50 12.62 -20.33
N LYS A 148 34.33 13.23 -20.57
CA LYS A 148 34.02 14.59 -20.11
C LYS A 148 34.04 14.70 -18.59
N ALA A 149 33.41 13.76 -17.89
CA ALA A 149 33.39 13.74 -16.43
C ALA A 149 34.79 13.48 -15.83
N LEU A 150 35.60 12.65 -16.49
CA LEU A 150 36.98 12.38 -16.06
C LEU A 150 37.90 13.59 -16.30
N ALA A 151 37.68 14.37 -17.36
CA ALA A 151 38.46 15.58 -17.66
C ALA A 151 38.17 16.75 -16.71
N ALA A 152 37.01 16.76 -16.05
CA ALA A 152 36.64 17.84 -15.12
C ALA A 152 37.59 17.94 -13.92
N THR A 153 38.20 16.83 -13.47
CA THR A 153 39.13 16.67 -12.32
C THR A 153 38.62 17.11 -10.93
N SER A 154 37.84 18.19 -10.86
CA SER A 154 37.12 18.71 -9.70
C SER A 154 35.73 19.14 -10.14
N VAL A 155 34.70 18.69 -9.43
CA VAL A 155 33.30 19.01 -9.72
C VAL A 155 32.65 19.61 -8.47
N PRO A 156 32.08 20.83 -8.56
CA PRO A 156 31.35 21.42 -7.45
C PRO A 156 30.03 20.67 -7.21
N VAL A 157 29.68 20.44 -5.95
CA VAL A 157 28.44 19.78 -5.52
C VAL A 157 27.73 20.64 -4.47
N GLY A 158 26.39 20.55 -4.41
CA GLY A 158 25.59 21.31 -3.43
C GLY A 158 25.74 22.81 -3.56
N ASP A 159 25.32 23.37 -4.70
CA ASP A 159 25.39 24.81 -5.00
C ASP A 159 26.80 25.43 -4.95
N GLY A 160 27.86 24.61 -5.00
CA GLY A 160 29.25 25.06 -5.03
C GLY A 160 29.95 25.13 -3.67
N HIS A 161 29.33 24.59 -2.62
CA HIS A 161 29.89 24.60 -1.27
C HIS A 161 31.00 23.55 -1.05
N GLU A 162 31.00 22.46 -1.81
CA GLU A 162 32.03 21.41 -1.73
C GLU A 162 32.50 20.96 -3.12
N ASN A 163 33.75 20.52 -3.22
CA ASN A 163 34.34 20.00 -4.46
C ASN A 163 34.71 18.52 -4.30
N VAL A 164 34.22 17.69 -5.22
CA VAL A 164 34.60 16.28 -5.33
C VAL A 164 35.56 16.08 -6.48
N LEU A 165 36.46 15.10 -6.35
CA LEU A 165 37.54 14.91 -7.33
C LEU A 165 37.29 13.64 -8.14
N THR A 166 37.46 13.74 -9.46
CA THR A 166 37.22 12.63 -10.40
C THR A 166 38.51 11.93 -10.76
N GLU A 167 38.50 10.60 -10.73
CA GLU A 167 39.66 9.77 -11.10
C GLU A 167 39.22 8.58 -11.94
N LYS A 168 40.16 8.08 -12.75
CA LYS A 168 39.97 6.83 -13.48
C LYS A 168 39.92 5.68 -12.48
N ARG A 169 38.94 4.79 -12.62
CA ARG A 169 38.86 3.60 -11.78
C ARG A 169 40.04 2.66 -12.07
N VAL A 170 40.97 2.52 -11.12
CA VAL A 170 42.11 1.60 -11.19
C VAL A 170 41.89 0.43 -10.23
N ARG A 171 41.94 -0.83 -10.72
CA ARG A 171 41.95 -2.01 -9.85
C ARG A 171 43.35 -2.23 -9.26
N LYS A 172 43.44 -2.46 -7.95
CA LYS A 172 44.64 -3.09 -7.36
C LYS A 172 44.64 -4.60 -7.69
N PRO A 173 45.76 -5.20 -8.13
CA PRO A 173 45.83 -6.64 -8.35
C PRO A 173 45.52 -7.41 -7.04
N GLN A 174 44.65 -8.40 -7.10
CA GLN A 174 44.47 -9.35 -6.00
C GLN A 174 45.76 -10.15 -5.82
N GLN A 175 46.49 -9.92 -4.73
CA GLN A 175 47.49 -10.87 -4.27
C GLN A 175 46.78 -12.13 -3.78
N ASN A 176 47.03 -13.25 -4.46
CA ASN A 176 46.62 -14.58 -4.00
C ASN A 176 47.41 -14.93 -2.72
N ALA A 177 46.87 -14.58 -1.56
CA ALA A 177 47.37 -15.08 -0.29
C ALA A 177 46.78 -16.47 -0.02
N GLY A 178 47.50 -17.51 -0.44
CA GLY A 178 47.36 -18.84 0.14
C GLY A 178 47.87 -18.80 1.57
N GLY A 179 46.96 -18.86 2.54
CA GLY A 179 47.31 -18.90 3.96
C GLY A 179 46.19 -19.58 4.74
N GLY A 180 46.42 -20.84 5.11
CA GLY A 180 45.51 -21.59 5.96
C GLY A 180 45.36 -20.92 7.32
N PHE A 181 44.13 -20.85 7.82
CA PHE A 181 43.88 -20.45 9.21
C PHE A 181 43.12 -21.56 9.96
N THR A 182 43.84 -22.08 10.94
CA THR A 182 43.46 -23.03 11.96
C THR A 182 42.38 -22.47 12.90
N ARG A 183 41.39 -23.31 13.24
CA ARG A 183 40.44 -23.10 14.36
C ARG A 183 41.17 -23.01 15.70
N ARG A 184 40.71 -22.11 16.58
CA ARG A 184 40.70 -22.27 18.07
C ARG A 184 39.77 -21.22 18.73
N PRO A 185 39.34 -21.41 20.00
CA PRO A 185 37.91 -21.49 20.34
C PRO A 185 37.41 -20.44 21.36
N SER A 186 36.09 -20.45 21.58
CA SER A 186 35.32 -19.65 22.55
C SER A 186 35.71 -19.87 24.01
N THR A 187 35.65 -18.80 24.81
CA THR A 187 35.50 -18.90 26.27
C THR A 187 34.47 -17.89 26.80
N ASN A 188 33.39 -18.43 27.36
CA ASN A 188 32.52 -17.77 28.33
C ASN A 188 33.30 -17.43 29.60
N ASN A 189 32.92 -16.35 30.30
CA ASN A 189 32.90 -16.32 31.76
C ASN A 189 32.01 -15.18 32.30
N LEU A 190 30.98 -15.58 33.04
CA LEU A 190 30.22 -14.77 34.01
C LEU A 190 31.02 -14.65 35.31
N LYS A 191 31.03 -13.48 35.96
CA LYS A 191 31.15 -13.34 37.42
C LYS A 191 30.35 -12.15 37.96
N SER A 192 29.67 -12.44 39.07
CA SER A 192 28.82 -11.67 39.98
C SER A 192 29.55 -10.60 40.80
N PHE A 193 28.83 -9.60 41.34
CA PHE A 193 28.80 -9.29 42.79
C PHE A 193 27.68 -8.28 43.14
N ALA A 194 27.16 -8.38 44.37
CA ALA A 194 25.96 -7.73 44.89
C ALA A 194 26.24 -6.59 45.90
N SER A 195 25.22 -5.73 46.07
CA SER A 195 24.77 -4.98 47.26
C SER A 195 25.69 -3.97 47.99
N SER A 196 25.26 -2.70 48.02
CA SER A 196 24.90 -1.96 49.25
C SER A 196 24.23 -0.62 48.87
N GLY A 197 23.20 -0.22 49.61
CA GLY A 197 22.29 0.88 49.26
C GLY A 197 22.58 2.21 49.95
N ASN A 198 22.14 3.31 49.32
CA ASN A 198 21.12 4.22 49.87
C ASN A 198 20.77 5.33 48.87
N LEU A 199 19.47 5.46 48.62
CA LEU A 199 18.66 6.62 48.23
C LEU A 199 19.36 7.90 47.73
N GLN A 200 19.20 8.21 46.43
CA GLN A 200 18.59 9.48 46.00
C GLN A 200 18.18 9.44 44.52
N ALA A 201 16.98 9.99 44.29
CA ALA A 201 16.29 10.36 43.04
C ALA A 201 16.92 9.97 41.69
N SER A 202 16.19 9.10 41.00
CA SER A 202 16.35 8.67 39.62
C SER A 202 16.26 9.82 38.60
N TYR A 203 17.42 10.20 38.07
CA TYR A 203 17.61 10.64 36.70
C TYR A 203 18.84 9.89 36.20
N ASN A 204 18.69 9.00 35.20
CA ASN A 204 19.89 8.61 34.46
C ASN A 204 19.62 8.25 33.00
N HIS A 205 20.46 8.87 32.19
CA HIS A 205 20.85 8.51 30.85
C HIS A 205 21.24 7.04 30.70
N ASN A 206 21.01 6.50 29.51
CA ASN A 206 22.03 5.79 28.73
C ASN A 206 21.83 6.28 27.28
N GLY A 207 22.79 6.90 26.61
CA GLY A 207 24.20 6.50 26.52
C GLY A 207 24.32 5.56 25.32
N GLY A 208 24.73 6.12 24.18
CA GLY A 208 24.45 5.59 22.85
C GLY A 208 25.36 4.47 22.32
N SER A 209 24.99 3.98 21.15
CA SER A 209 25.94 3.59 20.12
C SER A 209 25.34 3.82 18.74
N ASN A 210 25.93 4.76 18.00
CA ASN A 210 25.80 4.87 16.56
C ASN A 210 26.11 3.51 15.90
N ASN A 211 25.25 3.08 15.00
CA ASN A 211 25.65 2.36 13.79
C ASN A 211 24.55 2.47 12.74
N ASN A 212 24.80 3.33 11.76
CA ASN A 212 24.63 3.06 10.34
C ASN A 212 23.54 2.05 9.94
N MET A 213 22.36 2.54 9.58
CA MET A 213 21.52 1.91 8.56
C MET A 213 20.95 2.98 7.62
N ASN A 214 21.83 3.44 6.73
CA ASN A 214 21.44 4.17 5.53
C ASN A 214 20.69 3.25 4.55
N ASN A 215 19.62 3.78 3.94
CA ASN A 215 19.10 3.44 2.62
C ASN A 215 19.00 1.94 2.26
N ALA A 216 17.98 1.22 2.77
CA ALA A 216 17.62 -0.09 2.17
C ALA A 216 16.23 -0.66 2.50
N HIS A 217 15.23 0.04 3.06
CA HIS A 217 14.01 -0.66 3.52
C HIS A 217 12.68 0.06 3.26
N ALA A 218 12.36 0.30 1.98
CA ALA A 218 10.97 0.42 1.53
C ALA A 218 10.43 -0.93 0.97
N HIS A 219 11.31 -1.89 0.66
CA HIS A 219 10.94 -3.17 0.04
C HIS A 219 10.62 -4.31 1.03
N HIS A 220 10.78 -4.10 2.34
CA HIS A 220 10.58 -5.16 3.35
C HIS A 220 9.24 -5.10 4.10
N MET A 221 8.42 -4.06 3.91
CA MET A 221 7.20 -3.87 4.73
C MET A 221 5.98 -4.68 4.27
N ILE A 222 6.05 -5.41 3.15
CA ILE A 222 4.90 -6.17 2.62
C ILE A 222 4.77 -7.57 3.25
N SER A 223 5.77 -8.02 4.04
CA SER A 223 5.80 -9.38 4.61
C SER A 223 5.62 -9.47 6.14
N THR A 224 5.53 -8.37 6.88
CA THR A 224 5.63 -8.39 8.36
C THR A 224 4.51 -7.67 9.10
N ALA A 225 3.33 -7.53 8.50
CA ALA A 225 2.15 -6.95 9.18
C ALA A 225 1.61 -7.78 10.37
N ALA A 226 2.18 -8.95 10.70
CA ALA A 226 1.65 -9.83 11.75
C ALA A 226 2.60 -10.20 12.90
N ALA A 227 3.92 -9.91 12.87
CA ALA A 227 4.79 -10.29 13.99
C ALA A 227 6.18 -9.63 13.99
N ALA A 228 6.34 -8.47 14.65
CA ALA A 228 7.54 -8.10 15.45
C ALA A 228 7.41 -6.66 16.00
N PRO A 229 7.90 -6.37 17.22
CA PRO A 229 7.93 -5.03 17.78
C PRO A 229 9.12 -4.28 17.17
N THR A 230 8.89 -3.41 16.19
CA THR A 230 9.92 -2.48 15.70
C THR A 230 9.38 -1.06 15.66
N HIS A 231 10.22 -0.15 16.14
CA HIS A 231 9.90 1.18 16.69
C HIS A 231 9.63 2.27 15.64
N THR A 232 9.26 1.94 14.40
CA THR A 232 9.15 2.95 13.32
C THR A 232 7.94 2.81 12.40
N GLY A 233 7.04 1.86 12.64
CA GLY A 233 5.72 1.88 12.00
C GLY A 233 4.85 2.89 12.71
N THR A 234 4.66 4.09 12.14
CA THR A 234 3.58 4.99 12.56
C THR A 234 2.26 4.27 12.28
N PRO A 235 1.52 3.86 13.31
CA PRO A 235 0.28 3.11 13.14
C PRO A 235 -0.83 4.11 12.92
N THR A 236 -1.40 4.11 11.72
CA THR A 236 -2.59 4.86 11.37
C THR A 236 -3.81 4.21 12.03
N PRO A 237 -4.50 4.91 12.94
CA PRO A 237 -5.79 4.47 13.44
C PRO A 237 -6.88 5.27 12.72
N ALA A 238 -7.79 4.61 12.01
CA ALA A 238 -9.14 5.13 11.85
C ALA A 238 -10.09 3.94 11.69
N ASN A 239 -11.28 4.07 12.26
CA ASN A 239 -12.35 3.08 12.17
C ASN A 239 -13.40 3.65 11.22
N SER A 240 -13.53 3.08 10.03
CA SER A 240 -14.78 3.12 9.30
C SER A 240 -15.19 1.70 8.91
N TYR A 241 -16.20 1.15 9.59
CA TYR A 241 -16.68 -0.21 9.34
C TYR A 241 -17.62 -0.28 8.12
N HIS A 242 -18.24 0.85 7.76
CA HIS A 242 -19.42 0.87 6.90
C HIS A 242 -19.11 0.69 5.39
N SER A 243 -17.86 0.82 4.93
CA SER A 243 -17.50 0.64 3.51
C SER A 243 -17.38 -0.83 3.05
N MET A 244 -17.76 -1.80 3.88
CA MET A 244 -17.57 -3.23 3.63
C MET A 244 -18.57 -3.85 2.62
N THR A 245 -19.48 -3.05 2.06
CA THR A 245 -20.54 -3.48 1.13
C THR A 245 -20.03 -4.26 -0.09
N LYS A 246 -18.75 -4.13 -0.46
CA LYS A 246 -18.15 -4.88 -1.57
C LYS A 246 -17.64 -6.28 -1.25
N MET A 247 -17.68 -6.75 0.00
CA MET A 247 -17.31 -8.14 0.30
C MET A 247 -18.41 -9.16 -0.05
N ASN A 248 -19.69 -8.77 -0.17
CA ASN A 248 -20.80 -9.59 -0.67
C ASN A 248 -22.03 -8.73 -1.01
N THR A 249 -22.64 -8.91 -2.18
CA THR A 249 -24.03 -8.49 -2.42
C THR A 249 -24.82 -9.62 -3.09
N LYS A 250 -25.55 -10.45 -2.33
CA LYS A 250 -26.91 -10.92 -2.69
C LYS A 250 -27.65 -11.71 -1.59
N GLY A 251 -28.94 -11.41 -1.48
CA GLY A 251 -30.04 -12.17 -0.81
C GLY A 251 -30.48 -11.57 0.53
N THR A 252 -31.67 -10.97 0.73
CA THR A 252 -33.03 -11.43 0.38
C THR A 252 -34.04 -10.27 0.09
N GLU A 253 -34.85 -10.47 -0.96
CA GLU A 253 -36.24 -10.06 -1.28
C GLU A 253 -36.94 -8.74 -0.85
N SER A 254 -36.31 -7.72 -0.26
CA SER A 254 -37.02 -6.41 -0.09
C SER A 254 -36.40 -5.17 -0.73
N ASN A 255 -35.16 -5.21 -1.23
CA ASN A 255 -34.55 -4.06 -1.92
C ASN A 255 -33.88 -4.48 -3.25
N ALA A 256 -34.69 -4.80 -4.26
CA ALA A 256 -34.27 -5.25 -5.59
C ALA A 256 -33.66 -4.13 -6.49
N LYS A 257 -33.03 -3.09 -5.93
CA LYS A 257 -32.35 -2.03 -6.70
C LYS A 257 -30.84 -1.88 -6.42
N GLU A 258 -30.28 -2.64 -5.49
CA GLU A 258 -28.85 -2.55 -5.09
C GLU A 258 -27.94 -3.63 -5.75
N ASP A 259 -28.39 -4.21 -6.86
CA ASP A 259 -28.06 -5.58 -7.24
C ASP A 259 -27.05 -5.75 -8.40
N GLU A 260 -26.45 -4.66 -8.88
CA GLU A 260 -25.41 -4.68 -9.92
C GLU A 260 -24.01 -4.59 -9.29
N GLY A 261 -23.47 -5.72 -8.79
CA GLY A 261 -22.10 -5.73 -8.26
C GLY A 261 -21.68 -6.88 -7.34
N SER A 262 -22.45 -7.97 -7.26
CA SER A 262 -22.10 -9.14 -6.44
C SER A 262 -20.74 -9.70 -6.79
N LEU A 263 -19.80 -9.73 -5.84
CA LEU A 263 -18.55 -10.49 -5.97
C LEU A 263 -18.73 -12.00 -5.66
N GLY A 264 -19.97 -12.46 -5.44
CA GLY A 264 -20.27 -13.89 -5.30
C GLY A 264 -19.77 -14.54 -4.00
N ASN A 265 -19.77 -13.78 -2.90
CA ASN A 265 -19.16 -14.20 -1.62
C ASN A 265 -20.21 -14.26 -0.49
N PRO A 266 -21.18 -15.19 -0.53
CA PRO A 266 -22.26 -15.24 0.44
C PRO A 266 -21.73 -15.33 1.87
N GLY A 267 -22.39 -14.61 2.78
CA GLY A 267 -21.96 -14.48 4.17
C GLY A 267 -21.27 -13.16 4.48
N TRP A 268 -20.67 -12.46 3.51
CA TRP A 268 -19.75 -11.34 3.80
C TRP A 268 -20.37 -9.93 3.68
N SER A 269 -21.68 -9.80 3.82
CA SER A 269 -22.31 -8.46 3.83
C SER A 269 -21.93 -7.69 5.10
N PHE A 270 -22.04 -6.36 5.07
CA PHE A 270 -21.80 -5.54 6.26
C PHE A 270 -22.66 -6.01 7.45
N LYS A 271 -23.95 -6.29 7.21
CA LYS A 271 -24.88 -6.79 8.23
C LYS A 271 -24.39 -8.09 8.89
N GLU A 272 -23.87 -9.02 8.11
CA GLU A 272 -23.34 -10.30 8.61
C GLU A 272 -21.98 -10.13 9.31
N CYS A 273 -21.18 -9.15 8.88
CA CYS A 273 -19.86 -8.88 9.45
C CYS A 273 -19.89 -7.98 10.69
N LEU A 274 -20.95 -7.18 10.89
CA LEU A 274 -21.06 -6.20 11.98
C LEU A 274 -20.85 -6.84 13.35
N HIS A 275 -21.39 -8.05 13.57
CA HIS A 275 -21.18 -8.78 14.81
C HIS A 275 -19.69 -9.02 15.11
N TYR A 276 -18.87 -9.32 14.11
CA TYR A 276 -17.45 -9.59 14.28
C TYR A 276 -16.64 -8.34 14.61
N PHE A 277 -16.99 -7.18 14.04
CA PHE A 277 -16.43 -5.90 14.48
C PHE A 277 -16.72 -5.66 15.97
N LYS A 278 -17.98 -5.80 16.39
CA LYS A 278 -18.42 -5.62 17.77
C LYS A 278 -17.82 -6.65 18.74
N LYS A 279 -17.61 -7.88 18.28
CA LYS A 279 -17.03 -8.97 19.08
C LYS A 279 -15.57 -8.68 19.47
N SER A 280 -14.80 -8.09 18.57
CA SER A 280 -13.39 -7.74 18.83
C SER A 280 -13.23 -6.46 19.66
N GLU A 281 -14.15 -5.52 19.52
CA GLU A 281 -14.03 -4.18 20.09
C GLU A 281 -14.52 -4.10 21.54
N VAL A 282 -13.80 -3.31 22.35
CA VAL A 282 -14.35 -2.66 23.54
C VAL A 282 -14.19 -1.15 23.39
N PHE A 283 -15.31 -0.48 23.14
CA PHE A 283 -15.38 0.95 23.00
C PHE A 283 -15.41 1.62 24.39
N ASN A 284 -14.50 2.55 24.63
CA ASN A 284 -14.48 3.35 25.84
C ASN A 284 -15.41 4.56 25.67
N ASP A 285 -16.58 4.50 26.29
CA ASP A 285 -17.62 5.52 26.17
C ASP A 285 -17.19 6.86 26.83
N PRO A 286 -17.07 7.95 26.04
CA PRO A 286 -16.70 9.26 26.55
C PRO A 286 -17.72 9.87 27.53
N ASN A 287 -18.96 9.39 27.55
CA ASN A 287 -20.04 9.92 28.39
C ASN A 287 -20.10 9.28 29.78
N LEU A 288 -19.33 8.21 30.02
CA LEU A 288 -19.26 7.57 31.33
C LEU A 288 -18.36 8.35 32.29
N PRO A 289 -18.62 8.30 33.62
CA PRO A 289 -17.79 8.97 34.61
C PRO A 289 -16.33 8.50 34.59
N ALA A 290 -15.38 9.36 34.99
CA ALA A 290 -13.94 9.03 34.99
C ALA A 290 -13.56 7.82 35.89
N GLY A 291 -14.40 7.47 36.86
CA GLY A 291 -14.23 6.26 37.68
C GLY A 291 -14.77 4.97 37.05
N HIS A 292 -15.46 5.05 35.91
CA HIS A 292 -16.04 3.89 35.25
C HIS A 292 -14.95 3.07 34.51
N PRO A 293 -15.01 1.72 34.51
CA PRO A 293 -14.02 0.87 33.81
C PRO A 293 -13.85 1.18 32.32
N HIS A 294 -14.92 1.60 31.66
CA HIS A 294 -14.94 2.02 30.25
C HIS A 294 -15.03 3.54 30.05
N GLY A 295 -14.97 4.31 31.14
CA GLY A 295 -14.91 5.77 31.07
C GLY A 295 -13.48 6.27 30.74
N PRO A 296 -13.34 7.57 30.44
CA PRO A 296 -12.05 8.19 30.14
C PRO A 296 -11.16 8.24 31.40
N LEU A 297 -9.87 7.87 31.27
CA LEU A 297 -8.87 7.95 32.36
C LEU A 297 -7.92 9.16 32.25
N THR A 298 -8.16 10.09 31.32
CA THR A 298 -7.15 11.08 30.94
C THR A 298 -7.49 12.50 31.41
N ASN A 299 -6.48 13.27 31.83
CA ASN A 299 -6.52 14.74 32.01
C ASN A 299 -6.51 15.51 30.68
N ARG A 300 -6.96 14.91 29.57
CA ARG A 300 -6.94 15.54 28.25
C ARG A 300 -8.05 16.58 28.15
N VAL A 301 -7.82 17.62 27.34
CA VAL A 301 -8.90 18.51 26.89
C VAL A 301 -9.94 17.68 26.13
N ARG A 302 -11.19 17.77 26.57
CA ARG A 302 -12.33 17.05 25.99
C ARG A 302 -13.08 17.99 25.05
N TYR A 303 -13.59 17.42 23.96
CA TYR A 303 -14.48 18.11 23.01
C TYR A 303 -15.76 17.29 22.87
N PRO A 304 -16.70 17.35 23.84
CA PRO A 304 -17.88 16.48 23.88
C PRO A 304 -18.73 16.53 22.60
N GLU A 305 -18.78 17.68 21.94
CA GLU A 305 -19.46 17.90 20.66
C GLU A 305 -18.83 17.16 19.48
N LEU A 306 -17.56 16.75 19.61
CA LEU A 306 -16.83 15.97 18.61
C LEU A 306 -16.61 14.51 19.05
N GLU A 307 -16.71 14.22 20.35
CA GLU A 307 -16.62 12.86 20.91
C GLU A 307 -17.96 12.13 20.87
N THR A 308 -18.57 12.14 19.69
CA THR A 308 -19.85 11.48 19.43
C THR A 308 -19.63 10.11 18.80
N PHE A 309 -20.57 9.19 19.01
CA PHE A 309 -20.54 7.84 18.44
C PHE A 309 -21.97 7.25 18.38
N ASP A 310 -22.15 6.17 17.63
CA ASP A 310 -23.37 5.36 17.60
C ASP A 310 -23.19 4.07 18.42
N PRO A 311 -23.82 3.93 19.61
CA PRO A 311 -23.71 2.71 20.41
C PRO A 311 -24.12 1.43 19.67
N ALA A 312 -24.97 1.51 18.64
CA ALA A 312 -25.38 0.34 17.86
C ALA A 312 -24.22 -0.25 17.04
N ALA A 313 -23.28 0.59 16.61
CA ALA A 313 -22.13 0.22 15.78
C ALA A 313 -20.96 -0.38 16.58
N HIS A 314 -20.97 -0.21 17.92
CA HIS A 314 -19.81 -0.47 18.75
C HIS A 314 -19.95 -1.69 19.67
N GLY A 315 -18.82 -2.37 19.90
CA GLY A 315 -18.66 -3.45 20.87
C GLY A 315 -18.25 -2.93 22.24
N THR A 316 -18.67 -3.61 23.31
CA THR A 316 -18.37 -3.20 24.70
C THR A 316 -17.65 -4.28 25.51
N GLU A 317 -17.42 -5.46 24.92
CA GLU A 317 -16.94 -6.65 25.64
C GLU A 317 -15.69 -7.28 25.02
N GLY A 318 -15.29 -6.84 23.82
CA GLY A 318 -14.16 -7.38 23.12
C GLY A 318 -12.81 -7.04 23.77
N PRO A 319 -11.72 -7.70 23.37
CA PRO A 319 -10.40 -7.45 23.96
C PRO A 319 -9.72 -6.18 23.42
N TRP A 320 -10.17 -5.63 22.29
CA TRP A 320 -9.47 -4.57 21.58
C TRP A 320 -10.07 -3.19 21.89
N GLN A 321 -9.33 -2.39 22.67
CA GLN A 321 -9.79 -1.08 23.10
C GLN A 321 -9.78 -0.04 21.98
N VAL A 322 -10.91 0.67 21.87
CA VAL A 322 -11.11 1.84 21.03
C VAL A 322 -11.49 3.04 21.91
N THR A 323 -10.95 4.21 21.62
CA THR A 323 -11.24 5.46 22.34
C THR A 323 -10.92 6.69 21.50
N PHE A 324 -11.31 7.86 21.99
CA PHE A 324 -10.84 9.15 21.48
C PHE A 324 -9.49 9.52 22.09
N HIS A 325 -8.59 10.08 21.29
CA HIS A 325 -7.28 10.56 21.74
C HIS A 325 -7.32 12.03 22.18
N HIS A 326 -6.19 12.67 22.47
CA HIS A 326 -6.15 14.13 22.60
C HIS A 326 -6.48 14.79 21.25
N LEU A 327 -7.02 16.01 21.25
CA LEU A 327 -7.34 16.75 20.03
C LEU A 327 -6.72 18.13 20.15
N PHE A 328 -5.87 18.53 19.20
CA PHE A 328 -5.40 19.90 19.14
C PHE A 328 -6.54 20.85 18.74
N GLU A 329 -6.50 22.09 19.22
CA GLU A 329 -7.49 23.09 18.83
C GLU A 329 -7.56 23.30 17.31
N LEU A 330 -6.41 23.25 16.62
CA LEU A 330 -6.36 23.25 15.15
C LEU A 330 -7.33 22.23 14.53
N SER A 331 -7.41 21.03 15.09
CA SER A 331 -8.25 19.95 14.59
C SER A 331 -9.74 20.21 14.79
N SER A 332 -10.14 20.82 15.91
CA SER A 332 -11.53 21.24 16.10
C SER A 332 -11.93 22.39 15.17
N ARG A 333 -11.00 23.34 14.91
CA ARG A 333 -11.19 24.41 13.92
C ARG A 333 -11.26 23.87 12.49
N PHE A 334 -10.50 22.83 12.17
CA PHE A 334 -10.57 22.15 10.87
C PHE A 334 -11.94 21.51 10.65
N VAL A 335 -12.51 20.85 11.66
CA VAL A 335 -13.88 20.33 11.59
C VAL A 335 -14.87 21.48 11.37
N ALA A 336 -14.74 22.60 12.09
CA ALA A 336 -15.61 23.76 11.92
C ALA A 336 -15.49 24.40 10.51
N ALA A 337 -14.26 24.57 10.00
CA ALA A 337 -13.99 25.09 8.67
C ALA A 337 -14.58 24.19 7.57
N SER A 338 -14.45 22.88 7.72
CA SER A 338 -15.03 21.89 6.80
C SER A 338 -16.54 21.96 6.76
N ARG A 339 -17.19 22.12 7.92
CA ARG A 339 -18.65 22.32 8.00
C ARG A 339 -19.10 23.61 7.32
N ALA A 340 -18.30 24.68 7.41
CA ALA A 340 -18.57 25.93 6.72
C ALA A 340 -18.43 25.83 5.19
N GLU A 341 -17.73 24.80 4.68
CA GLU A 341 -17.70 24.42 3.26
C GLU A 341 -18.84 23.47 2.86
N GLY A 342 -19.81 23.24 3.75
CA GLY A 342 -20.97 22.41 3.47
C GLY A 342 -20.75 20.91 3.68
N ILE A 343 -19.60 20.50 4.22
CA ILE A 343 -19.38 19.09 4.57
C ILE A 343 -20.25 18.74 5.79
N PRO A 344 -21.13 17.72 5.70
CA PRO A 344 -21.99 17.35 6.80
C PRO A 344 -21.17 16.83 7.98
N PHE A 345 -21.59 17.14 9.20
CA PHE A 345 -21.01 16.53 10.40
C PHE A 345 -21.38 15.05 10.45
N ASN A 346 -20.40 14.17 10.67
CA ASN A 346 -20.64 12.76 10.86
C ASN A 346 -20.50 12.40 12.34
N LYS A 347 -21.58 11.92 12.96
CA LYS A 347 -21.57 11.49 14.36
C LYS A 347 -20.62 10.31 14.59
N ASP A 348 -20.53 9.38 13.65
CA ASP A 348 -19.73 8.18 13.74
C ASP A 348 -19.47 7.57 12.36
N PHE A 349 -18.21 7.54 11.94
CA PHE A 349 -17.81 6.92 10.67
C PHE A 349 -18.07 5.40 10.61
N ASN A 350 -18.37 4.77 11.74
CA ASN A 350 -18.74 3.36 11.85
C ASN A 350 -20.25 3.11 11.89
N GLY A 351 -21.05 4.18 12.00
CA GLY A 351 -22.50 4.13 12.10
C GLY A 351 -23.19 3.97 10.74
N GLU A 352 -24.25 4.74 10.53
CA GLU A 352 -25.11 4.68 9.34
C GLU A 352 -24.38 5.09 8.04
N SER A 353 -23.39 5.96 8.11
CA SER A 353 -22.64 6.42 6.94
C SER A 353 -21.18 6.71 7.29
N THR A 354 -20.31 6.54 6.30
CA THR A 354 -18.91 7.00 6.40
C THR A 354 -18.75 8.47 6.03
N LEU A 355 -19.69 9.07 5.30
CA LEU A 355 -19.51 10.41 4.70
C LEU A 355 -19.62 11.53 5.74
N GLY A 356 -18.84 12.60 5.54
CA GLY A 356 -18.87 13.80 6.36
C GLY A 356 -17.56 14.04 7.12
N VAL A 357 -17.62 14.94 8.10
CA VAL A 357 -16.47 15.40 8.88
C VAL A 357 -16.66 15.20 10.37
N ASN A 358 -15.61 14.72 11.04
CA ASN A 358 -15.49 14.67 12.49
C ASN A 358 -14.03 14.38 12.89
N ARG A 359 -13.75 14.28 14.19
CA ARG A 359 -12.54 13.66 14.71
C ARG A 359 -12.60 12.14 14.57
N ILE A 360 -11.44 11.49 14.60
CA ILE A 360 -11.37 10.03 14.54
C ILE A 360 -11.42 9.35 15.92
N GLN A 361 -11.88 8.11 15.89
CA GLN A 361 -11.70 7.12 16.94
C GLN A 361 -10.38 6.36 16.71
N THR A 362 -9.76 5.87 17.79
CA THR A 362 -8.40 5.31 17.75
C THR A 362 -8.24 4.03 18.56
N PHE A 363 -7.30 3.17 18.15
CA PHE A 363 -6.86 1.97 18.88
C PHE A 363 -5.91 2.33 20.03
N ILE A 364 -6.42 3.11 20.97
CA ILE A 364 -5.72 3.55 22.16
C ILE A 364 -6.53 3.07 23.37
N GLN A 365 -5.81 2.66 24.40
CA GLN A 365 -6.40 2.32 25.68
C GLN A 365 -6.78 3.61 26.39
N ARG A 366 -7.74 3.53 27.30
CA ARG A 366 -8.21 4.72 28.05
C ARG A 366 -7.10 5.46 28.81
N ASP A 367 -5.95 4.84 29.06
CA ASP A 367 -4.75 5.42 29.70
C ASP A 367 -3.75 6.06 28.71
N GLY A 368 -4.06 6.09 27.41
CA GLY A 368 -3.21 6.70 26.37
C GLY A 368 -2.20 5.75 25.73
N ILE A 369 -2.14 4.48 26.14
CA ILE A 369 -1.23 3.48 25.54
C ILE A 369 -1.88 2.85 24.31
N ARG A 370 -1.08 2.54 23.28
CA ARG A 370 -1.56 1.80 22.10
C ARG A 370 -2.24 0.48 22.48
N SER A 371 -3.46 0.30 21.99
CA SER A 371 -4.18 -0.97 21.98
C SER A 371 -3.73 -1.81 20.76
N SER A 372 -2.56 -2.45 20.85
CA SER A 372 -2.08 -3.32 19.76
C SER A 372 -2.83 -4.65 19.74
N LEU A 373 -2.97 -5.26 18.56
CA LEU A 373 -3.59 -6.59 18.43
C LEU A 373 -2.84 -7.65 19.25
N SER A 374 -1.51 -7.55 19.35
CA SER A 374 -0.73 -8.45 20.20
C SER A 374 -1.11 -8.33 21.67
N ARG A 375 -1.34 -7.10 22.16
CA ARG A 375 -1.73 -6.84 23.55
C ARG A 375 -3.19 -7.23 23.81
N ALA A 376 -4.06 -7.08 22.82
CA ALA A 376 -5.47 -7.43 22.91
C ALA A 376 -5.69 -8.95 22.87
N PHE A 377 -5.10 -9.64 21.89
CA PHE A 377 -5.46 -11.03 21.58
C PHE A 377 -4.44 -12.08 22.02
N LEU A 378 -3.20 -11.69 22.39
CA LEU A 378 -2.18 -12.64 22.85
C LEU A 378 -1.94 -12.46 24.35
N ARG A 379 -2.07 -13.55 25.11
CA ARG A 379 -1.67 -13.62 26.52
C ARG A 379 -0.21 -14.04 26.65
N PRO A 380 0.46 -13.67 27.75
CA PRO A 380 1.77 -14.22 28.08
C PRO A 380 1.73 -15.76 28.07
N GLY A 381 2.50 -16.36 27.15
CA GLY A 381 2.55 -17.82 26.97
C GLY A 381 1.68 -18.40 25.84
N ASP A 382 0.82 -17.61 25.19
CA ASP A 382 0.08 -18.02 23.98
C ASP A 382 1.05 -18.21 22.79
N VAL A 383 2.13 -17.44 22.76
CA VAL A 383 3.22 -17.58 21.78
C VAL A 383 4.50 -17.92 22.53
N VAL A 384 4.94 -19.18 22.42
CA VAL A 384 6.26 -19.61 22.86
C VAL A 384 7.02 -20.04 21.62
N PRO A 385 8.19 -19.45 21.31
CA PRO A 385 9.07 -19.97 20.28
C PRO A 385 9.38 -21.44 20.58
N GLY A 386 8.94 -22.34 19.69
CA GLY A 386 9.04 -23.77 19.91
C GLY A 386 7.97 -24.39 20.82
N GLY A 387 7.18 -23.64 21.60
CA GLY A 387 6.08 -24.16 22.44
C GLY A 387 6.48 -24.65 23.85
N LYS A 388 5.55 -24.75 24.82
CA LYS A 388 5.82 -25.34 26.16
C LYS A 388 6.14 -26.84 26.02
N ASN A 389 7.34 -27.25 26.42
CA ASN A 389 7.93 -28.57 26.11
C ASN A 389 8.04 -28.88 24.59
N GLY A 390 8.01 -27.86 23.72
CA GLY A 390 7.83 -28.07 22.28
C GLY A 390 6.40 -27.84 21.76
N ARG A 391 5.42 -27.46 22.61
CA ARG A 391 4.01 -27.27 22.20
C ARG A 391 3.38 -25.99 22.76
N SER A 392 3.16 -25.02 21.87
CA SER A 392 2.21 -23.92 22.08
C SER A 392 0.88 -24.34 21.44
N ALA A 393 -0.25 -23.77 21.90
CA ALA A 393 -1.51 -23.82 21.17
C ALA A 393 -1.38 -23.15 19.78
N VAL A 394 -0.42 -22.24 19.62
CA VAL A 394 -0.09 -21.53 18.39
C VAL A 394 1.38 -21.77 18.03
N ARG A 395 1.62 -22.56 16.98
CA ARG A 395 2.96 -22.74 16.41
C ARG A 395 3.23 -21.65 15.38
N VAL A 396 3.99 -20.63 15.76
CA VAL A 396 4.52 -19.63 14.81
C VAL A 396 5.85 -20.15 14.28
N VAL A 397 5.97 -20.26 12.96
CA VAL A 397 7.21 -20.70 12.30
C VAL A 397 7.79 -19.51 11.53
N PHE A 398 8.84 -18.90 12.07
CA PHE A 398 9.58 -17.81 11.42
C PHE A 398 10.60 -18.38 10.41
N GLY A 399 10.90 -17.62 9.36
CA GLY A 399 11.92 -18.01 8.36
C GLY A 399 11.61 -19.31 7.62
N ALA A 400 10.36 -19.77 7.62
CA ALA A 400 9.95 -20.96 6.92
C ALA A 400 9.48 -20.63 5.51
N ASP A 401 10.36 -20.87 4.54
CA ASP A 401 9.93 -21.16 3.19
C ASP A 401 9.12 -22.46 3.20
N ALA A 402 7.80 -22.36 3.14
CA ALA A 402 6.94 -23.51 2.91
C ALA A 402 7.20 -24.04 1.49
N LYS A 403 7.95 -25.14 1.38
CA LYS A 403 8.27 -25.76 0.09
C LYS A 403 7.06 -26.41 -0.56
N ARG A 404 6.27 -27.07 0.26
CA ARG A 404 4.98 -27.67 -0.09
C ARG A 404 4.17 -27.89 1.18
N ILE A 405 2.88 -27.79 1.00
CA ILE A 405 1.90 -28.31 1.94
C ILE A 405 1.99 -29.84 1.87
N LEU A 406 2.14 -30.48 3.02
CA LEU A 406 1.98 -31.92 3.13
C LEU A 406 0.52 -32.24 2.95
N PHE A 407 0.21 -33.18 2.08
CA PHE A 407 -1.14 -33.67 1.90
C PHE A 407 -1.23 -35.14 2.31
N GLN A 408 -2.31 -35.49 2.99
CA GLN A 408 -2.73 -36.87 3.21
C GLN A 408 -4.01 -37.11 2.43
N VAL A 409 -4.06 -38.18 1.66
CA VAL A 409 -5.29 -38.60 1.01
C VAL A 409 -6.04 -39.53 1.95
N LYS A 410 -7.24 -39.13 2.38
CA LYS A 410 -8.12 -39.97 3.19
C LYS A 410 -9.48 -39.99 2.51
N ARG A 411 -9.95 -41.17 2.10
CA ARG A 411 -11.22 -41.36 1.38
C ARG A 411 -11.33 -40.57 0.07
N GLY A 412 -10.24 -40.49 -0.71
CA GLY A 412 -10.22 -39.84 -2.04
C GLY A 412 -10.08 -38.32 -2.02
N VAL A 413 -9.93 -37.73 -0.82
CA VAL A 413 -9.98 -36.30 -0.53
C VAL A 413 -8.59 -35.87 0.00
N LYS A 414 -8.02 -34.79 -0.55
CA LYS A 414 -6.59 -34.42 -0.44
C LYS A 414 -6.41 -33.37 0.67
N MET A 415 -6.14 -33.85 1.88
CA MET A 415 -6.11 -33.05 3.11
C MET A 415 -4.74 -32.45 3.40
N ALA A 416 -4.60 -31.15 3.63
CA ALA A 416 -3.35 -30.62 4.18
C ALA A 416 -3.12 -31.16 5.61
N SER A 417 -1.92 -31.67 5.88
CA SER A 417 -1.51 -32.27 7.15
C SER A 417 -0.30 -31.58 7.79
N GLY A 418 0.22 -30.52 7.17
CA GLY A 418 1.37 -29.76 7.64
C GLY A 418 2.06 -29.01 6.51
N ILE A 419 3.18 -28.38 6.82
CA ILE A 419 4.06 -27.73 5.84
C ILE A 419 5.45 -28.36 5.93
N VAL A 420 6.09 -28.61 4.79
CA VAL A 420 7.51 -28.99 4.75
C VAL A 420 8.33 -27.71 4.61
N PRO A 421 9.13 -27.32 5.62
CA PRO A 421 10.13 -26.27 5.44
C PRO A 421 11.20 -26.73 4.45
N LYS A 422 11.68 -25.83 3.59
CA LYS A 422 12.49 -26.18 2.43
C LYS A 422 13.86 -26.80 2.76
N LYS A 423 14.02 -28.08 2.42
CA LYS A 423 15.05 -28.50 1.45
C LYS A 423 14.36 -28.88 0.14
N ILE A 424 14.73 -28.21 -0.96
CA ILE A 424 14.11 -28.05 -2.31
C ILE A 424 13.72 -29.38 -3.04
N HIS A 425 12.79 -29.34 -4.02
CA HIS A 425 12.11 -30.39 -4.86
C HIS A 425 10.62 -30.79 -4.62
N GLY A 426 9.72 -30.38 -5.54
CA GLY A 426 8.56 -31.18 -5.99
C GLY A 426 7.15 -30.79 -5.48
N TYR A 427 6.29 -30.43 -6.44
CA TYR A 427 4.83 -30.13 -6.41
C TYR A 427 4.41 -28.68 -6.10
N PHE A 428 4.07 -27.93 -7.15
CA PHE A 428 3.40 -26.64 -7.11
C PHE A 428 1.90 -26.84 -7.37
N HIS A 429 1.04 -26.27 -6.53
CA HIS A 429 -0.36 -26.04 -6.87
C HIS A 429 -0.46 -24.59 -7.35
N THR A 430 -0.64 -24.40 -8.65
CA THR A 430 -0.60 -23.07 -9.26
C THR A 430 -2.00 -22.48 -9.28
N LEU A 431 -2.20 -21.39 -8.54
CA LEU A 431 -3.36 -20.52 -8.64
C LEU A 431 -2.91 -19.20 -9.26
N ALA A 432 -3.43 -18.87 -10.45
CA ALA A 432 -3.00 -17.68 -11.20
C ALA A 432 -3.29 -16.37 -10.46
N GLY A 433 -4.30 -16.36 -9.58
CA GLY A 433 -4.65 -15.21 -8.73
C GLY A 433 -3.66 -14.90 -7.61
N VAL A 434 -2.76 -15.82 -7.24
CA VAL A 434 -1.84 -15.60 -6.11
C VAL A 434 -0.86 -14.48 -6.45
N GLY A 435 -0.86 -13.44 -5.62
CA GLY A 435 -0.03 -12.25 -5.82
C GLY A 435 -0.56 -11.30 -6.89
N ALA A 436 -1.66 -11.61 -7.58
CA ALA A 436 -2.32 -10.64 -8.45
C ALA A 436 -3.22 -9.69 -7.63
N ASN A 437 -3.84 -8.69 -8.26
CA ASN A 437 -4.86 -7.86 -7.63
C ASN A 437 -4.38 -7.11 -6.36
N LEU A 438 -3.10 -6.75 -6.30
CA LEU A 438 -2.58 -5.92 -5.21
C LEU A 438 -3.24 -4.54 -5.30
N GLN A 439 -3.99 -4.16 -4.27
CA GLN A 439 -4.65 -2.86 -4.16
C GLN A 439 -4.22 -2.20 -2.87
N ASP A 440 -4.19 -0.87 -2.83
CA ASP A 440 -3.76 -0.11 -1.66
C ASP A 440 -4.31 1.31 -1.69
N HIS A 441 -4.49 1.92 -0.53
CA HIS A 441 -4.81 3.35 -0.45
C HIS A 441 -3.57 4.14 -0.81
N LEU A 442 -3.70 5.01 -1.82
CA LEU A 442 -2.64 5.91 -2.22
C LEU A 442 -2.94 7.31 -1.68
N GLY A 443 -2.01 7.86 -0.92
CA GLY A 443 -2.16 9.14 -0.24
C GLY A 443 -1.21 10.21 -0.75
N LEU A 444 -1.63 11.46 -0.63
CA LEU A 444 -0.81 12.64 -0.89
C LEU A 444 -0.44 13.32 0.42
N SER A 445 0.50 12.71 1.15
CA SER A 445 0.92 13.16 2.49
C SER A 445 1.93 14.29 2.44
N ARG A 446 1.57 15.39 1.75
CA ARG A 446 2.50 16.50 1.52
C ARG A 446 1.90 17.90 1.57
N THR A 447 0.58 18.11 1.55
CA THR A 447 0.04 19.47 1.58
C THR A 447 0.23 20.07 2.97
N THR A 448 1.27 20.89 3.13
CA THR A 448 1.78 21.34 4.42
C THR A 448 1.63 22.84 4.55
N PHE A 449 1.20 23.26 5.74
CA PHE A 449 0.95 24.64 6.11
C PHE A 449 1.79 25.00 7.33
N VAL A 450 2.31 26.22 7.34
CA VAL A 450 2.90 26.82 8.55
C VAL A 450 1.79 27.55 9.29
N ALA A 451 1.49 27.09 10.51
CA ALA A 451 0.47 27.70 11.37
C ALA A 451 1.01 28.93 12.10
N HIS A 452 0.11 29.83 12.47
CA HIS A 452 0.40 30.91 13.42
C HIS A 452 0.50 30.32 14.84
N GLY A 453 1.69 30.36 15.45
CA GLY A 453 1.93 29.76 16.77
C GLY A 453 3.40 29.77 17.17
N THR A 454 3.69 29.53 18.46
CA THR A 454 5.06 29.43 18.99
C THR A 454 5.37 27.97 19.33
N GLY A 455 6.30 27.36 18.57
CA GLY A 455 6.84 26.03 18.84
C GLY A 455 6.33 24.90 17.92
N PRO A 456 6.97 23.73 17.93
CA PRO A 456 6.62 22.62 17.06
C PRO A 456 5.29 21.99 17.49
N LEU A 457 4.35 21.85 16.54
CA LEU A 457 3.25 20.90 16.69
C LEU A 457 3.79 19.50 16.42
N THR A 458 3.39 18.55 17.25
CA THR A 458 3.73 17.14 17.06
C THR A 458 2.47 16.32 17.21
N THR A 459 2.25 15.41 16.28
CA THR A 459 1.24 14.38 16.41
C THR A 459 1.81 13.05 15.97
N GLN A 460 1.30 11.97 16.58
CA GLN A 460 1.55 10.61 16.12
C GLN A 460 0.39 10.11 15.22
N ILE A 461 -0.66 10.92 15.02
CA ILE A 461 -1.99 10.50 14.56
C ILE A 461 -2.64 11.59 13.68
N GLY A 462 -3.48 11.20 12.72
CA GLY A 462 -4.39 12.13 12.05
C GLY A 462 -5.63 12.38 12.90
N GLU A 463 -6.01 13.63 13.14
CA GLU A 463 -6.98 13.93 14.20
C GLU A 463 -8.37 14.26 13.70
N GLY A 464 -8.45 15.18 12.72
CA GLY A 464 -9.67 15.57 12.02
C GLY A 464 -9.73 14.91 10.65
N VAL A 465 -10.86 14.30 10.33
CA VAL A 465 -11.04 13.53 9.10
C VAL A 465 -12.32 13.91 8.37
N ILE A 466 -12.24 13.92 7.05
CA ILE A 466 -13.36 14.08 6.12
C ILE A 466 -13.39 12.85 5.22
N PHE A 467 -14.55 12.20 5.11
CA PHE A 467 -14.81 11.26 4.02
C PHE A 467 -15.81 11.91 3.07
N VAL A 468 -15.44 12.00 1.79
CA VAL A 468 -16.24 12.79 0.85
C VAL A 468 -16.28 12.17 -0.55
N ARG A 469 -17.38 12.46 -1.22
CA ARG A 469 -17.57 12.15 -2.64
C ARG A 469 -17.20 13.36 -3.49
N LEU A 470 -16.67 13.10 -4.69
CA LEU A 470 -16.31 14.15 -5.64
C LEU A 470 -17.51 14.99 -6.05
N GLU A 471 -18.71 14.42 -6.10
CA GLU A 471 -19.94 15.19 -6.37
C GLU A 471 -20.21 16.28 -5.32
N GLY A 472 -19.75 16.10 -4.09
CA GLY A 472 -19.92 17.08 -3.02
C GLY A 472 -18.87 18.19 -3.00
N ILE A 473 -17.70 18.00 -3.63
CA ILE A 473 -16.57 18.95 -3.56
C ILE A 473 -16.08 19.46 -4.92
N ALA A 474 -16.43 18.77 -6.00
CA ALA A 474 -16.03 19.08 -7.37
C ALA A 474 -17.13 18.69 -8.38
N PRO A 475 -18.39 19.16 -8.21
CA PRO A 475 -19.53 18.72 -9.04
C PRO A 475 -19.36 19.04 -10.53
N GLU A 476 -18.79 20.20 -10.86
CA GLU A 476 -18.54 20.61 -12.25
C GLU A 476 -17.48 19.71 -12.92
N TRP A 477 -16.41 19.39 -12.20
CA TRP A 477 -15.38 18.46 -12.68
C TRP A 477 -15.95 17.07 -12.93
N VAL A 478 -16.78 16.56 -12.01
CA VAL A 478 -17.47 15.26 -12.20
C VAL A 478 -18.38 15.30 -13.42
N ALA A 479 -19.14 16.38 -13.64
CA ALA A 479 -19.99 16.54 -14.81
C ALA A 479 -19.17 16.52 -16.11
N GLN A 480 -18.01 17.18 -16.13
CA GLN A 480 -17.09 17.19 -17.27
C GLN A 480 -16.50 15.80 -17.55
N GLU A 481 -16.00 15.08 -16.53
CA GLU A 481 -15.47 13.72 -16.70
C GLU A 481 -16.56 12.75 -17.21
N LYS A 482 -17.81 12.91 -16.75
CA LYS A 482 -18.95 12.12 -17.25
C LYS A 482 -19.28 12.46 -18.70
N ALA A 483 -19.32 13.75 -19.05
CA ALA A 483 -19.56 14.20 -20.42
C ALA A 483 -18.47 13.73 -21.40
N ASN A 484 -17.22 13.67 -20.94
CA ASN A 484 -16.08 13.19 -21.70
C ASN A 484 -15.95 11.66 -21.75
N GLY A 485 -16.78 10.92 -21.00
CA GLY A 485 -16.72 9.46 -20.90
C GLY A 485 -15.47 8.94 -20.17
N THR A 486 -14.80 9.78 -19.38
CA THR A 486 -13.56 9.45 -18.65
C THR A 486 -13.79 9.14 -17.18
N TYR A 487 -14.99 9.42 -16.66
CA TYR A 487 -15.36 9.15 -15.26
C TYR A 487 -15.40 7.64 -14.98
N GLN A 488 -14.59 7.18 -14.01
CA GLN A 488 -14.62 5.80 -13.52
C GLN A 488 -15.27 5.75 -12.14
N GLU A 489 -16.54 5.34 -12.05
CA GLU A 489 -17.19 5.10 -10.75
C GLU A 489 -16.56 3.88 -10.08
N ARG A 490 -15.68 4.12 -9.11
CA ARG A 490 -14.98 3.07 -8.36
C ARG A 490 -15.33 3.03 -6.89
N ALA A 491 -16.07 4.01 -6.36
CA ALA A 491 -16.42 4.07 -4.95
C ALA A 491 -17.09 2.76 -4.51
N SER A 492 -16.85 2.35 -3.26
CA SER A 492 -17.38 1.10 -2.66
C SER A 492 -18.91 0.94 -2.77
N GLY A 493 -19.62 2.00 -3.09
CA GLY A 493 -21.02 2.07 -3.48
C GLY A 493 -21.40 3.53 -3.76
N PRO A 494 -22.67 3.81 -4.08
CA PRO A 494 -23.16 5.17 -4.28
C PRO A 494 -22.96 6.08 -3.05
N GLU A 495 -22.94 5.49 -1.85
CA GLU A 495 -22.75 6.20 -0.58
C GLU A 495 -21.33 6.07 0.01
N SER A 496 -20.37 5.55 -0.77
CA SER A 496 -18.98 5.42 -0.32
C SER A 496 -18.13 6.62 -0.76
N PRO A 497 -17.11 7.00 0.02
CA PRO A 497 -16.24 8.12 -0.30
C PRO A 497 -15.29 7.79 -1.46
N HIS A 498 -14.99 8.83 -2.22
CA HIS A 498 -13.89 8.81 -3.18
C HIS A 498 -12.56 9.16 -2.49
N LEU A 499 -12.63 10.10 -1.55
CA LEU A 499 -11.48 10.64 -0.85
C LEU A 499 -11.69 10.60 0.67
N GLU A 500 -10.60 10.31 1.37
CA GLU A 500 -10.44 10.64 2.78
C GLU A 500 -9.44 11.80 2.88
N ILE A 501 -9.80 12.84 3.63
CA ILE A 501 -8.93 13.98 3.92
C ILE A 501 -8.61 13.95 5.41
N ILE A 502 -7.33 13.94 5.75
CA ILE A 502 -6.88 13.81 7.15
C ILE A 502 -6.00 15.00 7.49
N LEU A 503 -6.34 15.72 8.56
CA LEU A 503 -5.49 16.73 9.17
C LEU A 503 -4.56 16.08 10.20
N LEU A 504 -3.26 16.34 10.07
CA LEU A 504 -2.22 15.96 11.01
C LEU A 504 -1.56 17.24 11.59
N PRO A 505 -1.72 17.53 12.90
CA PRO A 505 -1.00 18.61 13.59
C PRO A 505 0.50 18.32 13.73
N GLY A 506 1.22 18.42 12.61
CA GLY A 506 2.65 18.27 12.54
C GLY A 506 3.19 18.41 11.12
N TYR A 507 4.52 18.47 11.02
CA TYR A 507 5.21 18.43 9.74
C TYR A 507 5.38 16.97 9.29
N VAL A 508 4.67 16.57 8.25
CA VAL A 508 4.74 15.21 7.70
C VAL A 508 5.17 15.29 6.25
N ARG A 509 6.39 14.84 5.97
CA ARG A 509 6.91 14.64 4.62
C ARG A 509 7.64 13.31 4.53
N ARG A 510 7.42 12.57 3.43
CA ARG A 510 7.98 11.23 3.21
C ARG A 510 7.78 10.34 4.44
N HIS A 511 6.53 10.18 4.88
CA HIS A 511 6.15 9.50 6.12
C HIS A 511 6.89 9.98 7.39
N GLY A 512 7.21 11.27 7.48
CA GLY A 512 7.90 11.84 8.65
C GLY A 512 9.41 11.60 8.69
N THR A 513 10.00 11.09 7.62
CA THR A 513 11.47 10.93 7.52
C THR A 513 12.21 12.25 7.33
N ILE A 514 11.51 13.31 6.95
CA ILE A 514 12.06 14.67 6.85
C ILE A 514 11.56 15.49 8.05
N LEU A 515 12.50 16.01 8.83
CA LEU A 515 12.21 16.92 9.94
C LEU A 515 11.77 18.30 9.44
N ALA A 516 11.01 19.02 10.26
CA ALA A 516 10.68 20.41 9.98
C ALA A 516 11.97 21.25 9.84
N PRO A 517 12.08 22.12 8.82
CA PRO A 517 13.31 22.86 8.56
C PRO A 517 13.57 23.97 9.59
N ASP A 518 12.51 24.48 10.22
CA ASP A 518 12.56 25.46 11.29
C ASP A 518 11.60 25.02 12.41
N PHE A 519 11.91 25.34 13.67
CA PHE A 519 11.11 24.94 14.85
C PHE A 519 9.72 25.60 14.94
N LYS A 520 9.12 25.95 13.79
CA LYS A 520 7.79 26.54 13.68
C LYS A 520 6.69 25.48 13.82
N SER A 521 5.47 25.96 14.03
CA SER A 521 4.27 25.15 14.03
C SER A 521 3.88 24.79 12.60
N TYR A 522 3.77 23.50 12.33
CA TYR A 522 3.30 22.98 11.04
C TYR A 522 2.09 22.09 11.23
N TYR A 523 1.21 22.08 10.22
CA TYR A 523 0.27 20.99 10.03
C TYR A 523 0.28 20.52 8.59
N THR A 524 -0.07 19.25 8.41
CA THR A 524 -0.14 18.61 7.11
C THR A 524 -1.54 18.08 6.91
N VAL A 525 -2.11 18.32 5.74
CA VAL A 525 -3.39 17.74 5.33
C VAL A 525 -3.10 16.78 4.18
N THR A 526 -3.59 15.55 4.29
CA THR A 526 -3.39 14.51 3.27
C THR A 526 -4.71 14.16 2.62
N ALA A 527 -4.69 13.92 1.31
CA ALA A 527 -5.81 13.33 0.57
C ALA A 527 -5.48 11.88 0.23
N LEU A 528 -6.36 10.95 0.57
CA LEU A 528 -6.21 9.53 0.28
C LEU A 528 -7.27 9.09 -0.72
N LEU A 529 -6.83 8.35 -1.72
CA LEU A 529 -7.72 7.74 -2.71
C LEU A 529 -8.30 6.45 -2.14
N MET A 530 -9.59 6.46 -1.83
CA MET A 530 -10.26 5.35 -1.12
C MET A 530 -10.58 4.14 -1.98
N ASN A 531 -10.68 4.33 -3.30
CA ASN A 531 -11.03 3.26 -4.23
C ASN A 531 -10.26 3.44 -5.55
N PRO A 532 -8.96 3.06 -5.59
CA PRO A 532 -8.15 3.20 -6.80
C PRO A 532 -8.67 2.32 -7.94
N CYS A 533 -8.53 2.84 -9.16
CA CYS A 533 -8.71 2.07 -10.39
C CYS A 533 -7.51 1.16 -10.66
N SER A 534 -6.32 1.63 -10.27
CA SER A 534 -5.06 0.93 -10.43
C SER A 534 -4.97 -0.30 -9.53
N SER A 535 -4.39 -1.38 -10.06
CA SER A 535 -4.05 -2.58 -9.29
C SER A 535 -2.72 -3.16 -9.78
N GLY A 536 -1.99 -3.77 -8.87
CA GLY A 536 -0.64 -4.26 -9.08
C GLY A 536 -0.48 -5.76 -8.85
N THR A 537 0.77 -6.18 -8.71
CA THR A 537 1.15 -7.56 -8.44
C THR A 537 2.30 -7.68 -7.43
N PHE A 538 2.34 -8.82 -6.76
CA PHE A 538 3.44 -9.32 -5.96
C PHE A 538 3.87 -10.68 -6.51
N LYS A 539 5.15 -10.83 -6.88
CA LYS A 539 5.66 -12.06 -7.47
C LYS A 539 6.97 -12.46 -6.81
N ILE A 540 7.13 -13.74 -6.53
CA ILE A 540 8.40 -14.29 -6.09
C ILE A 540 9.21 -14.65 -7.36
N THR A 541 10.46 -14.18 -7.43
CA THR A 541 11.33 -14.34 -8.62
C THR A 541 12.22 -15.58 -8.57
N SER A 542 12.35 -16.20 -7.41
CA SER A 542 13.14 -17.41 -7.22
C SER A 542 12.43 -18.36 -6.28
N SER A 543 12.60 -19.66 -6.51
CA SER A 543 12.17 -20.61 -5.49
C SER A 543 13.06 -20.56 -4.24
N LYS A 544 14.29 -20.03 -4.32
CA LYS A 544 15.25 -20.00 -3.19
C LYS A 544 14.92 -18.86 -2.21
N SER A 545 15.06 -19.10 -0.91
CA SER A 545 15.02 -18.05 0.14
C SER A 545 16.15 -17.07 -0.02
N THR A 546 17.33 -17.55 -0.41
CA THR A 546 18.53 -16.74 -0.53
C THR A 546 19.18 -16.85 -1.91
N ASP A 547 19.80 -15.75 -2.35
CA ASP A 547 20.61 -15.71 -3.55
C ASP A 547 21.96 -16.45 -3.34
N ASN A 548 22.81 -16.51 -4.37
CA ASN A 548 24.08 -17.23 -4.26
C ASN A 548 25.11 -16.56 -3.33
N ARG A 549 24.81 -15.37 -2.78
CA ARG A 549 25.61 -14.63 -1.81
C ARG A 549 25.11 -14.81 -0.37
N GLY A 550 23.94 -15.44 -0.18
CA GLY A 550 23.31 -15.64 1.12
C GLY A 550 22.33 -14.54 1.50
N ASP A 551 22.07 -13.57 0.63
CA ASP A 551 21.08 -12.50 0.84
C ASP A 551 19.67 -13.01 0.53
N ASP A 552 18.64 -12.53 1.24
CA ASP A 552 17.25 -12.88 0.95
C ASP A 552 16.88 -12.55 -0.50
N VAL A 553 16.29 -13.52 -1.22
CA VAL A 553 15.69 -13.26 -2.53
C VAL A 553 14.47 -12.38 -2.32
N LYS A 554 14.56 -11.14 -2.80
CA LYS A 554 13.46 -10.19 -2.76
C LYS A 554 12.40 -10.55 -3.79
N GLY A 555 11.13 -10.56 -3.36
CA GLY A 555 9.99 -10.58 -4.26
C GLY A 555 9.95 -9.29 -5.10
N VAL A 556 9.41 -9.37 -6.30
CA VAL A 556 9.04 -8.20 -7.11
C VAL A 556 7.69 -7.73 -6.63
N VAL A 557 7.70 -6.56 -6.00
CA VAL A 557 6.50 -5.81 -5.65
C VAL A 557 6.32 -4.75 -6.71
N ASP A 558 5.19 -4.80 -7.42
CA ASP A 558 4.78 -3.78 -8.36
C ASP A 558 3.34 -3.36 -8.03
N PRO A 559 3.14 -2.35 -7.16
CA PRO A 559 1.80 -1.87 -6.83
C PRO A 559 1.08 -1.21 -8.00
N ASN A 560 1.82 -0.87 -9.07
CA ASN A 560 1.29 -0.24 -10.28
C ASN A 560 0.47 1.04 -9.98
N TYR A 561 0.93 1.84 -9.02
CA TYR A 561 0.26 3.07 -8.60
C TYR A 561 0.10 4.05 -9.76
N LEU A 562 -1.09 4.67 -9.86
CA LEU A 562 -1.42 5.70 -10.86
C LEU A 562 -1.27 5.25 -12.33
N ALA A 563 -1.33 3.94 -12.58
CA ALA A 563 -1.40 3.39 -13.93
C ALA A 563 -2.63 3.90 -14.68
N GLU A 564 -3.75 4.00 -13.95
CA GLU A 564 -4.95 4.66 -14.43
C GLU A 564 -4.88 6.16 -14.13
N SER A 565 -4.97 6.98 -15.18
CA SER A 565 -4.86 8.45 -15.05
C SER A 565 -5.98 9.06 -14.19
N PHE A 566 -7.14 8.40 -14.11
CA PHE A 566 -8.27 8.84 -13.29
C PHE A 566 -7.88 8.97 -11.81
N ASP A 567 -7.08 8.03 -11.29
CA ASP A 567 -6.63 8.05 -9.88
C ASP A 567 -5.84 9.33 -9.54
N ALA A 568 -4.97 9.76 -10.47
CA ALA A 568 -4.19 10.99 -10.30
C ALA A 568 -5.07 12.24 -10.32
N ARG A 569 -6.09 12.28 -11.20
CA ARG A 569 -7.02 13.41 -11.29
C ARG A 569 -7.93 13.52 -10.06
N VAL A 570 -8.36 12.40 -9.50
CA VAL A 570 -9.14 12.38 -8.24
C VAL A 570 -8.31 12.95 -7.08
N LEU A 571 -7.05 12.53 -6.93
CA LEU A 571 -6.15 13.09 -5.92
C LEU A 571 -5.87 14.58 -6.14
N ALA A 572 -5.79 15.04 -7.40
CA ALA A 572 -5.67 16.46 -7.71
C ALA A 572 -6.88 17.27 -7.23
N GLN A 573 -8.11 16.76 -7.36
CA GLN A 573 -9.30 17.39 -6.75
C GLN A 573 -9.20 17.43 -5.21
N GLY A 574 -8.61 16.39 -4.60
CA GLY A 574 -8.28 16.38 -3.18
C GLY A 574 -7.36 17.54 -2.76
N VAL A 575 -6.34 17.87 -3.56
CA VAL A 575 -5.45 19.03 -3.30
C VAL A 575 -6.23 20.34 -3.32
N LYS A 576 -7.04 20.56 -4.35
CA LYS A 576 -7.86 21.78 -4.48
C LYS A 576 -8.78 21.95 -3.28
N PHE A 577 -9.43 20.86 -2.86
CA PHE A 577 -10.32 20.87 -1.70
C PHE A 577 -9.57 21.11 -0.37
N ILE A 578 -8.38 20.54 -0.21
CA ILE A 578 -7.52 20.83 0.94
C ILE A 578 -7.19 22.33 1.01
N ARG A 579 -6.82 22.94 -0.12
CA ARG A 579 -6.50 24.37 -0.19
C ARG A 579 -7.71 25.24 0.12
N GLN A 580 -8.88 24.89 -0.39
CA GLN A 580 -10.14 25.55 -0.05
C GLN A 580 -10.39 25.52 1.47
N THR A 581 -10.30 24.34 2.09
CA THR A 581 -10.47 24.19 3.55
C THR A 581 -9.39 24.94 4.33
N GLY A 582 -8.14 24.92 3.86
CA GLY A 582 -7.03 25.70 4.43
C GLY A 582 -7.28 27.21 4.39
N ARG A 583 -7.82 27.73 3.27
CA ARG A 583 -8.23 29.15 3.15
C ARG A 583 -9.31 29.52 4.16
N ARG A 584 -10.27 28.64 4.45
CA ARG A 584 -11.27 28.87 5.52
C ARG A 584 -10.67 28.84 6.91
N LEU A 585 -9.70 27.96 7.15
CA LEU A 585 -8.99 27.89 8.43
C LEU A 585 -8.30 29.23 8.78
N ASN A 586 -7.94 30.04 7.79
CA ASN A 586 -7.38 31.38 8.02
C ASN A 586 -8.35 32.37 8.68
N ASN A 587 -9.65 32.05 8.77
CA ASN A 587 -10.60 32.82 9.57
C ASN A 587 -10.41 32.62 11.08
N TYR A 588 -9.54 31.71 11.50
CA TYR A 588 -9.14 31.48 12.88
C TYR A 588 -7.69 31.94 13.07
N PRO A 589 -7.44 33.18 13.55
CA PRO A 589 -6.11 33.79 13.58
C PRO A 589 -5.04 32.96 14.32
N ASP A 590 -5.45 32.20 15.34
CA ASP A 590 -4.56 31.43 16.21
C ASP A 590 -4.17 30.05 15.65
N VAL A 591 -4.79 29.60 14.56
CA VAL A 591 -4.51 28.27 13.97
C VAL A 591 -4.37 28.27 12.45
N GLY A 592 -4.87 29.33 11.79
CA GLY A 592 -4.71 29.54 10.35
C GLY A 592 -3.26 29.45 9.92
N GLY A 593 -3.03 29.12 8.65
CA GLY A 593 -1.69 28.86 8.17
C GLY A 593 -1.52 29.14 6.68
N ARG A 594 -0.29 29.49 6.33
CA ARG A 594 0.11 29.66 4.94
C ARG A 594 0.59 28.32 4.38
N GLU A 595 0.12 27.96 3.19
CA GLU A 595 0.65 26.80 2.46
C GLU A 595 2.15 27.00 2.18
N VAL A 596 2.95 25.98 2.49
CA VAL A 596 4.39 25.91 2.22
C VAL A 596 4.68 24.90 1.12
N PHE A 597 3.94 23.79 1.08
CA PHE A 597 4.11 22.74 0.09
C PHE A 597 2.75 22.19 -0.38
N PRO A 598 2.57 21.93 -1.69
CA PRO A 598 3.48 22.23 -2.79
C PRO A 598 3.63 23.74 -3.09
N GLY A 599 2.74 24.56 -2.54
CA GLY A 599 2.68 26.00 -2.79
C GLY A 599 1.88 26.31 -4.06
N GLU A 600 0.87 27.16 -3.93
CA GLU A 600 -0.01 27.54 -5.05
C GLU A 600 0.72 28.21 -6.21
N ALA A 601 1.82 28.93 -5.94
CA ALA A 601 2.64 29.54 -6.99
C ALA A 601 3.36 28.50 -7.88
N THR A 602 3.76 27.36 -7.31
CA THR A 602 4.49 26.30 -8.02
C THR A 602 3.53 25.30 -8.68
N VAL A 603 2.42 25.02 -8.00
CA VAL A 603 1.38 24.09 -8.46
C VAL A 603 0.02 24.79 -8.33
N PRO A 604 -0.40 25.60 -9.32
CA PRO A 604 -1.63 26.37 -9.24
C PRO A 604 -2.90 25.51 -9.30
N ASP A 605 -3.98 25.93 -8.63
CA ASP A 605 -5.28 25.22 -8.67
C ASP A 605 -5.88 25.15 -10.09
N GLN A 606 -5.49 26.07 -10.99
CA GLN A 606 -6.05 26.19 -12.34
C GLN A 606 -5.27 25.40 -13.40
N ASP A 607 -4.14 24.79 -13.02
CA ASP A 607 -3.35 23.93 -13.89
C ASP A 607 -3.48 22.47 -13.45
N ASP A 608 -4.49 21.79 -14.01
CA ASP A 608 -4.72 20.37 -13.74
C ASP A 608 -3.51 19.49 -14.08
N LYS A 609 -2.73 19.85 -15.12
CA LYS A 609 -1.53 19.10 -15.49
C LYS A 609 -0.40 19.27 -14.48
N ALA A 610 -0.25 20.46 -13.90
CA ALA A 610 0.69 20.68 -12.81
C ALA A 610 0.28 19.89 -11.56
N LEU A 611 -1.01 19.87 -11.23
CA LEU A 611 -1.52 19.08 -10.11
C LEU A 611 -1.34 17.57 -10.32
N GLU A 612 -1.64 17.05 -11.51
CA GLU A 612 -1.43 15.63 -11.82
C GLU A 612 0.05 15.24 -11.77
N ARG A 613 0.94 16.08 -12.31
CA ARG A 613 2.40 15.86 -12.23
C ARG A 613 2.84 15.83 -10.77
N TYR A 614 2.39 16.80 -9.98
CA TYR A 614 2.67 16.85 -8.56
C TYR A 614 2.19 15.57 -7.84
N VAL A 615 0.96 15.12 -8.08
CA VAL A 615 0.43 13.88 -7.52
C VAL A 615 1.32 12.69 -7.87
N ARG A 616 1.77 12.56 -9.13
CA ARG A 616 2.65 11.46 -9.56
C ARG A 616 4.01 11.46 -8.87
N GLU A 617 4.56 12.64 -8.56
CA GLU A 617 5.84 12.80 -7.86
C GLU A 617 5.73 12.64 -6.35
N ALA A 618 4.54 12.89 -5.78
CA ALA A 618 4.35 13.07 -4.35
C ALA A 618 3.53 11.97 -3.67
N ALA A 619 2.73 11.21 -4.42
CA ALA A 619 1.85 10.20 -3.87
C ALA A 619 2.65 9.02 -3.28
N GLU A 620 2.23 8.57 -2.11
CA GLU A 620 2.91 7.54 -1.31
C GLU A 620 1.87 6.52 -0.81
N THR A 621 2.31 5.28 -0.57
CA THR A 621 1.45 4.23 0.02
C THR A 621 0.92 4.68 1.38
N TYR A 622 -0.32 4.33 1.71
CA TYR A 622 -0.83 4.51 3.07
C TYR A 622 -0.81 3.21 3.89
N TYR A 623 -0.01 2.23 3.46
CA TYR A 623 0.18 0.93 4.12
C TYR A 623 -1.12 0.13 4.29
N HIS A 624 -2.01 0.20 3.30
CA HIS A 624 -3.26 -0.55 3.25
C HIS A 624 -3.29 -1.61 2.13
N PRO A 625 -2.23 -2.43 1.91
CA PRO A 625 -2.23 -3.42 0.83
C PRO A 625 -3.21 -4.56 1.08
N VAL A 626 -3.98 -4.92 0.05
CA VAL A 626 -4.99 -5.98 0.07
C VAL A 626 -5.00 -6.78 -1.25
N GLY A 627 -5.79 -7.85 -1.30
CA GLY A 627 -6.24 -8.47 -2.56
C GLY A 627 -5.34 -9.51 -3.21
N THR A 628 -4.14 -9.75 -2.69
CA THR A 628 -3.15 -10.70 -3.24
C THR A 628 -3.55 -12.18 -3.14
N CYS A 629 -4.59 -12.51 -2.38
CA CYS A 629 -5.23 -13.81 -2.30
C CYS A 629 -6.76 -13.71 -2.45
N LYS A 630 -7.22 -12.93 -3.44
CA LYS A 630 -8.62 -12.58 -3.71
C LYS A 630 -9.62 -13.71 -3.42
N MET A 631 -10.61 -13.42 -2.56
CA MET A 631 -11.76 -14.28 -2.27
C MET A 631 -12.79 -14.25 -3.41
N GLY A 632 -13.30 -15.41 -3.81
CA GLY A 632 -14.35 -15.52 -4.81
C GLY A 632 -14.67 -16.95 -5.26
N PRO A 633 -15.63 -17.12 -6.19
CA PRO A 633 -16.02 -18.42 -6.69
C PRO A 633 -14.87 -19.10 -7.46
N ALA A 634 -14.72 -20.42 -7.31
CA ALA A 634 -13.66 -21.20 -7.95
C ALA A 634 -13.68 -21.15 -9.49
N LEU A 635 -14.80 -20.75 -10.10
CA LEU A 635 -14.94 -20.54 -11.54
C LEU A 635 -14.25 -19.26 -12.03
N ASP A 636 -13.99 -18.29 -11.16
CA ASP A 636 -13.19 -17.10 -11.49
C ASP A 636 -11.70 -17.46 -11.30
N PRO A 637 -10.89 -17.54 -12.39
CA PRO A 637 -9.49 -17.94 -12.32
C PRO A 637 -8.59 -16.93 -11.60
N THR A 638 -9.10 -15.73 -11.29
CA THR A 638 -8.39 -14.71 -10.50
C THR A 638 -8.52 -14.91 -9.00
N THR A 639 -9.36 -15.85 -8.55
CA THR A 639 -9.61 -16.11 -7.13
C THR A 639 -8.61 -17.12 -6.55
N VAL A 640 -8.36 -17.00 -5.25
CA VAL A 640 -7.41 -17.84 -4.51
C VAL A 640 -8.11 -18.59 -3.38
N VAL A 641 -9.09 -17.96 -2.72
CA VAL A 641 -9.85 -18.58 -1.64
C VAL A 641 -11.36 -18.55 -1.88
N ASP A 642 -12.07 -19.52 -1.34
CA ASP A 642 -13.55 -19.56 -1.32
C ASP A 642 -14.13 -18.60 -0.26
N ASN A 643 -15.46 -18.52 -0.16
CA ASN A 643 -16.16 -17.68 0.82
C ASN A 643 -16.03 -18.18 2.28
N ARG A 644 -15.45 -19.35 2.52
CA ARG A 644 -14.98 -19.80 3.84
C ARG A 644 -13.47 -19.59 3.98
N LEU A 645 -12.82 -18.84 3.10
CA LEU A 645 -11.39 -18.57 3.11
C LEU A 645 -10.49 -19.79 2.85
N ASN A 646 -11.04 -20.92 2.39
CA ASN A 646 -10.23 -22.07 2.03
C ASN A 646 -9.53 -21.83 0.70
N VAL A 647 -8.27 -22.24 0.59
CA VAL A 647 -7.53 -22.12 -0.66
C VAL A 647 -8.08 -23.09 -1.71
N HIS A 648 -8.39 -22.58 -2.90
CA HIS A 648 -9.00 -23.38 -3.97
C HIS A 648 -8.14 -24.58 -4.35
N GLY A 649 -8.75 -25.77 -4.38
CA GLY A 649 -8.06 -27.03 -4.69
C GLY A 649 -7.13 -27.56 -3.60
N ILE A 650 -7.12 -26.93 -2.42
CA ILE A 650 -6.28 -27.29 -1.27
C ILE A 650 -7.16 -27.34 -0.01
N GLU A 651 -7.42 -28.53 0.51
CA GLU A 651 -8.18 -28.66 1.75
C GLU A 651 -7.35 -28.29 2.98
N ARG A 652 -8.05 -27.85 4.05
CA ARG A 652 -7.47 -27.56 5.37
C ARG A 652 -6.40 -26.46 5.37
N ILE A 653 -6.45 -25.56 4.41
CA ILE A 653 -5.62 -24.36 4.38
C ILE A 653 -6.50 -23.17 4.11
N ARG A 654 -6.27 -22.13 4.90
CA ARG A 654 -6.98 -20.86 4.79
C ARG A 654 -5.99 -19.72 4.76
N VAL A 655 -6.38 -18.65 4.08
CA VAL A 655 -5.74 -17.33 4.17
C VAL A 655 -6.71 -16.43 4.92
N ILE A 656 -6.25 -15.73 5.96
CA ILE A 656 -7.16 -15.08 6.94
C ILE A 656 -6.80 -13.63 7.22
N ASP A 657 -6.03 -13.00 6.34
CA ASP A 657 -5.60 -11.61 6.44
C ASP A 657 -6.18 -10.76 5.30
N ALA A 658 -5.75 -9.50 5.19
CA ALA A 658 -6.24 -8.54 4.21
C ALA A 658 -6.05 -8.98 2.75
N SER A 659 -5.16 -9.92 2.46
CA SER A 659 -4.95 -10.42 1.10
C SER A 659 -6.20 -11.05 0.49
N VAL A 660 -7.16 -11.51 1.31
CA VAL A 660 -8.39 -12.12 0.80
C VAL A 660 -9.43 -11.11 0.31
N MET A 661 -9.30 -9.83 0.69
CA MET A 661 -10.27 -8.80 0.31
C MET A 661 -10.29 -8.65 -1.22
N PRO A 662 -11.42 -8.94 -1.90
CA PRO A 662 -11.43 -8.96 -3.36
C PRO A 662 -11.32 -7.56 -3.97
N LYS A 663 -11.73 -6.54 -3.22
CA LYS A 663 -11.58 -5.13 -3.56
C LYS A 663 -11.17 -4.36 -2.30
N LEU A 664 -10.44 -3.27 -2.50
CA LEU A 664 -10.15 -2.34 -1.42
C LEU A 664 -11.46 -1.75 -0.86
N VAL A 665 -11.51 -1.68 0.46
CA VAL A 665 -12.63 -1.09 1.21
C VAL A 665 -12.33 0.38 1.41
N ALA A 666 -13.33 1.27 1.33
CA ALA A 666 -13.19 2.70 1.60
C ALA A 666 -13.10 2.97 3.12
N ALA A 667 -12.09 2.37 3.74
CA ALA A 667 -11.82 2.37 5.17
C ALA A 667 -10.37 2.00 5.46
N HIS A 668 -9.83 2.35 6.63
CA HIS A 668 -8.52 1.82 7.03
C HIS A 668 -8.64 0.31 7.26
N THR A 669 -7.68 -0.45 6.77
CA THR A 669 -7.84 -1.91 6.60
C THR A 669 -7.61 -2.72 7.87
N CYS A 670 -7.22 -2.09 8.98
CA CYS A 670 -6.93 -2.77 10.24
C CYS A 670 -8.17 -3.48 10.81
N ALA A 671 -9.26 -2.75 11.08
CA ALA A 671 -10.47 -3.36 11.62
C ALA A 671 -11.12 -4.38 10.66
N PRO A 672 -11.24 -4.12 9.34
CA PRO A 672 -11.65 -5.13 8.37
C PRO A 672 -10.83 -6.42 8.42
N THR A 673 -9.51 -6.32 8.62
CA THR A 673 -8.62 -7.49 8.75
C THR A 673 -8.90 -8.28 10.03
N VAL A 674 -9.10 -7.59 11.16
CA VAL A 674 -9.47 -8.22 12.43
C VAL A 674 -10.82 -8.94 12.31
N MET A 675 -11.79 -8.31 11.64
CA MET A 675 -13.09 -8.91 11.36
C MET A 675 -12.96 -10.20 10.54
N ILE A 676 -12.15 -10.20 9.47
CA ILE A 676 -11.85 -11.41 8.69
C ILE A 676 -11.26 -12.51 9.59
N ALA A 677 -10.33 -12.16 10.47
CA ALA A 677 -9.67 -13.11 11.36
C ALA A 677 -10.64 -13.69 12.42
N GLU A 678 -11.52 -12.87 13.02
CA GLU A 678 -12.57 -13.33 13.94
C GLU A 678 -13.53 -14.32 13.28
N ARG A 679 -13.94 -14.01 12.06
CA ARG A 679 -14.82 -14.90 11.31
C ARG A 679 -14.11 -16.19 10.93
N ALA A 680 -12.86 -16.11 10.50
CA ALA A 680 -12.03 -17.27 10.25
C ALA A 680 -11.91 -18.16 11.51
N ALA A 681 -11.78 -17.56 12.69
CA ALA A 681 -11.73 -18.29 13.95
C ALA A 681 -13.01 -19.10 14.19
N ASP A 682 -14.19 -18.54 13.89
CA ASP A 682 -15.44 -19.27 14.03
C ASP A 682 -15.60 -20.38 12.98
N PHE A 683 -15.23 -20.14 11.72
CA PHE A 683 -15.19 -21.20 10.73
C PHE A 683 -14.24 -22.36 11.12
N ILE A 684 -13.09 -22.06 11.73
CA ILE A 684 -12.15 -23.07 12.23
C ILE A 684 -12.79 -23.87 13.38
N LYS A 685 -13.50 -23.22 14.31
CA LYS A 685 -14.20 -23.90 15.42
C LYS A 685 -15.34 -24.79 14.92
N GLU A 686 -16.09 -24.35 13.92
CA GLU A 686 -17.14 -25.15 13.25
C GLU A 686 -16.56 -26.43 12.64
N ASP A 687 -15.51 -26.30 11.84
CA ASP A 687 -14.83 -27.41 11.18
C ASP A 687 -14.17 -28.37 12.20
N TRP A 688 -13.64 -27.82 13.30
CA TRP A 688 -13.07 -28.62 14.38
C TRP A 688 -14.15 -29.45 15.07
N SER A 689 -15.27 -28.83 15.43
CA SER A 689 -16.36 -29.47 16.18
C SER A 689 -17.09 -30.55 15.36
N SER A 690 -17.18 -30.36 14.04
CA SER A 690 -17.73 -31.35 13.12
C SER A 690 -16.79 -32.56 12.92
N SER A 691 -15.47 -32.35 13.00
CA SER A 691 -14.45 -33.41 12.84
C SER A 691 -14.39 -34.39 14.03
N THR A 692 -14.77 -33.97 15.23
CA THR A 692 -14.78 -34.81 16.46
C THR A 692 -15.95 -35.79 16.53
N ARG A 693 -16.99 -35.61 15.71
CA ARG A 693 -18.23 -36.41 15.77
C ARG A 693 -18.17 -37.75 15.02
N THR A 694 -17.06 -38.11 14.38
CA THR A 694 -16.89 -39.37 13.64
C THR A 694 -15.81 -40.28 14.21
N VAL A 695 -15.73 -40.39 15.54
CA VAL A 695 -14.93 -41.43 16.21
C VAL A 695 -15.82 -42.20 17.18
N ARG A 696 -16.09 -43.46 16.80
CA ARG A 696 -16.91 -44.51 17.44
C ARG A 696 -18.40 -44.48 17.07
N GLY A 697 -18.79 -45.43 16.21
CA GLY A 697 -20.14 -45.63 15.69
C GLY A 697 -21.19 -45.94 16.76
N VAL A 698 -21.64 -44.89 17.44
CA VAL A 698 -22.93 -44.83 18.12
C VAL A 698 -23.53 -43.46 17.81
N GLN A 699 -24.64 -43.44 17.08
CA GLN A 699 -25.48 -42.24 16.97
C GLN A 699 -26.16 -42.02 18.32
N THR A 700 -25.74 -41.02 19.08
CA THR A 700 -26.59 -40.42 20.11
C THR A 700 -27.07 -39.06 19.60
N THR A 701 -28.38 -38.96 19.41
CA THR A 701 -29.10 -37.71 19.20
C THR A 701 -28.97 -36.87 20.46
N VAL A 702 -28.23 -35.76 20.40
CA VAL A 702 -28.28 -34.73 21.44
C VAL A 702 -29.21 -33.65 20.95
N ALA A 703 -30.49 -33.85 21.23
CA ALA A 703 -31.35 -32.74 21.63
C ALA A 703 -30.90 -32.31 23.04
N GLU A 704 -30.97 -31.01 23.31
CA GLU A 704 -30.82 -30.39 24.64
C GLU A 704 -29.41 -30.33 25.25
N ALA A 705 -28.72 -29.21 24.98
CA ALA A 705 -27.85 -28.55 25.94
C ALA A 705 -27.62 -27.09 25.51
N ARG A 706 -28.67 -26.26 25.68
CA ARG A 706 -28.53 -24.82 25.89
C ARG A 706 -28.93 -24.58 27.34
N LEU A 707 -27.95 -24.30 28.19
CA LEU A 707 -28.06 -23.51 29.42
C LEU A 707 -26.73 -22.78 29.60
#